data_AF-A0A3P9NF58-F1
#
_entry.id   AF-A0A3P9NF58-F1
#
_cell.length_a   1.000
_cell.length_b   1.000
_cell.length_c   1.000
_cell.angle_alpha   90.00
_cell.angle_beta   90.00
_cell.angle_gamma   90.00
#
_symmetry.space_group_name_H-M   'P 1'
#
loop_
_entity.id
_entity.type
_entity.pdbx_description
1 polymer ?
#
loop_
_entity_poly.entity_id
_entity_poly.type
_entity_poly.pdbx_seq_one_letter_code
_entity_poly.pdbx_strand_id
1 'polypeptide(L)'
;MATRWGICGAGKISDDFTVALKTRPTEDHQVVAVACKLEDAQEFSRKHNISQAYGSYEELARDPDVDVVYVGVIHPYHLKACKLFINAKKNVLCEKSLAMNTKEVKEILDSAKKNNVFLMEAAWTRFFQASVQIRNLLSWEYIGEVKMVRADYGVPLLHMSRSDQKDRCEGALLGLGICCLQFISMVYNGEKPESIQASGTCLETGVDETLAVILGYSKNRMAMFTCSAGVELHSDALIVGTKGTIQVLSPMWCPTSLVVNRKETQQLVPEPSLSLNFTYSTGKRCEIEEVRQCLLKGRKESPDTPQAYTLLLAEMGDEICQQVGGVYSQDCQNMATRWGICGAGKISHDFTVALKTLPAEDHQVVAVAARKLEDAHEFSRKHNISKAYGSYEELARDPDIDVVYVGVIHPYHLKACKLFINAKKNVLCEKPLAMNTKEVKEILDSAKKNDVFLMEAVWTRFFPASVEIRKLLAEGEIGEVKMARADFGAPLFHVPRSDQKDLGGGALLGLGISCLQFISMVYNGEKPESIQASGICLEAGVDESVAVILQYSKNRMAMFTCSAGVHLHGEAFIAGTKGIIEVLSPMWCPIALVVNEKVTQYPVPEPHLPLNFTYSTGMRYEAEEVRQCLLKGLKESPVTPHAYTLLLAEMEDEIRQQVEVGYSQDCQNMATRWGICSAGKISHDFTVALKTLPAEDHQVVAAAARKLEDAQEFARKHNISKAYGSYEELARDPDVDVVFIGVIHPYHLKACKLFINAKKNVLCEKPLAMNTKEVKEILDSAKKNDVFLMEGVWTRFFPASVQIGKLLAQEYIGEVKMVRADFGVPLFHMPRSDQKDLGGGALLDLGIYCLQFISMVYKGEKPESIQASRVCLETGVDETLAVILKYSKNRMAMFTCFAGVQLHNDAIIVGTKGKIQVPSPMWCPTSLIVNKKETQYPVPEPYLPLNFANSTGKRYEAEEVRQCLLKGLKESPVMPHADSLLLAEMEDEIRRQVGGVYSQDCQ
;
A
#
# COMPACT_ATOMS: atom_id res chain seq x y z
N MET A 1 -27.34 -4.46 59.48
CA MET A 1 -25.98 -3.94 59.24
C MET A 1 -26.06 -2.89 58.17
N ALA A 2 -25.26 -1.83 58.26
CA ALA A 2 -25.16 -0.82 57.21
C ALA A 2 -24.74 -1.48 55.89
N THR A 3 -25.30 -1.03 54.76
CA THR A 3 -24.86 -1.50 53.44
C THR A 3 -23.50 -0.90 53.12
N ARG A 4 -22.50 -1.74 52.85
CA ARG A 4 -21.13 -1.29 52.56
C ARG A 4 -20.90 -1.14 51.06
N TRP A 5 -20.53 0.07 50.65
CA TRP A 5 -20.42 0.47 49.25
C TRP A 5 -18.97 0.57 48.79
N GLY A 6 -18.69 0.00 47.62
CA GLY A 6 -17.49 0.25 46.83
C GLY A 6 -17.79 1.17 45.67
N ILE A 7 -16.91 2.13 45.38
CA ILE A 7 -17.06 3.09 44.27
C ILE A 7 -16.07 2.75 43.15
N CYS A 8 -16.58 2.49 41.95
CA CYS A 8 -15.77 2.31 40.75
C CYS A 8 -15.74 3.63 39.96
N GLY A 9 -14.57 4.28 39.89
CA GLY A 9 -14.34 5.58 39.25
C GLY A 9 -14.33 6.78 40.22
N ALA A 10 -13.55 7.82 39.90
CA ALA A 10 -13.37 9.02 40.74
C ALA A 10 -13.87 10.34 40.09
N GLY A 11 -14.73 10.24 39.07
CA GLY A 11 -15.28 11.42 38.37
C GLY A 11 -16.42 12.12 39.13
N LYS A 12 -16.93 13.22 38.56
CA LYS A 12 -18.03 14.02 39.14
C LYS A 12 -19.27 13.20 39.52
N ILE A 13 -19.64 12.21 38.70
CA ILE A 13 -20.81 11.36 38.97
C ILE A 13 -20.59 10.46 40.20
N SER A 14 -19.38 9.93 40.38
CA SER A 14 -18.99 9.21 41.59
C SER A 14 -18.95 10.12 42.81
N ASP A 15 -18.52 11.37 42.63
CA ASP A 15 -18.53 12.41 43.67
C ASP A 15 -19.95 12.67 44.18
N ASP A 16 -20.87 12.98 43.27
CA ASP A 16 -22.28 13.28 43.58
C ASP A 16 -22.97 12.10 44.26
N PHE A 17 -22.71 10.88 43.81
CA PHE A 17 -23.25 9.66 44.41
C PHE A 17 -22.70 9.44 45.84
N THR A 18 -21.40 9.64 46.04
CA THR A 18 -20.75 9.51 47.36
C THR A 18 -21.28 10.55 48.34
N VAL A 19 -21.52 11.78 47.89
CA VAL A 19 -22.19 12.82 48.68
C VAL A 19 -23.62 12.40 49.02
N ALA A 20 -24.39 11.88 48.06
CA ALA A 20 -25.76 11.43 48.30
C ALA A 20 -25.83 10.35 49.39
N LEU A 21 -24.93 9.36 49.36
CA LEU A 21 -24.81 8.32 50.38
C LEU A 21 -24.55 8.88 51.78
N LYS A 22 -23.68 9.89 51.90
CA LYS A 22 -23.34 10.51 53.19
C LYS A 22 -24.40 11.45 53.76
N THR A 23 -25.32 11.94 52.93
CA THR A 23 -26.44 12.77 53.41
C THR A 23 -27.57 11.97 54.05
N ARG A 24 -27.44 10.64 54.16
CA ARG A 24 -28.36 9.74 54.85
C ARG A 24 -27.82 9.36 56.25
N PRO A 25 -28.65 8.79 57.15
CA PRO A 25 -28.17 8.29 58.43
C PRO A 25 -27.02 7.31 58.22
N THR A 26 -25.86 7.57 58.84
CA THR A 26 -24.64 6.76 58.69
C THR A 26 -24.77 5.32 59.21
N GLU A 27 -25.85 5.03 59.94
CA GLU A 27 -26.20 3.69 60.43
C GLU A 27 -26.71 2.76 59.31
N ASP A 28 -27.10 3.34 58.16
CA ASP A 28 -27.76 2.61 57.07
C ASP A 28 -26.84 2.31 55.88
N HIS A 29 -25.87 3.20 55.61
CA HIS A 29 -24.95 3.11 54.47
C HIS A 29 -23.55 3.59 54.84
N GLN A 30 -22.54 2.89 54.32
CA GLN A 30 -21.14 3.26 54.51
C GLN A 30 -20.36 3.07 53.21
N VAL A 31 -19.58 4.07 52.78
CA VAL A 31 -18.64 3.92 51.65
C VAL A 31 -17.29 3.47 52.21
N VAL A 32 -16.85 2.28 51.83
CA VAL A 32 -15.68 1.62 52.43
C VAL A 32 -14.48 1.55 51.50
N ALA A 33 -14.71 1.59 50.18
CA ALA A 33 -13.64 1.47 49.19
C ALA A 33 -13.90 2.27 47.91
N VAL A 34 -12.83 2.70 47.24
CA VAL A 34 -12.85 3.29 45.90
C VAL A 34 -11.76 2.67 45.03
N ALA A 35 -12.04 2.47 43.74
CA ALA A 35 -11.05 1.99 42.77
C ALA A 35 -11.09 2.78 41.47
N CYS A 36 -9.90 3.19 41.03
CA CYS A 36 -9.57 3.73 39.70
C CYS A 36 -8.04 3.77 39.56
N LYS A 37 -7.48 4.70 38.78
CA LYS A 37 -6.03 4.94 38.81
C LYS A 37 -5.62 5.30 40.24
N LEU A 38 -4.54 4.69 40.74
CA LEU A 38 -4.22 4.70 42.17
C LEU A 38 -4.13 6.12 42.76
N GLU A 39 -3.53 7.05 42.04
CA GLU A 39 -3.40 8.46 42.44
C GLU A 39 -4.77 9.12 42.62
N ASP A 40 -5.65 8.99 41.63
CA ASP A 40 -7.02 9.51 41.65
C ASP A 40 -7.85 8.85 42.75
N ALA A 41 -7.66 7.54 42.98
CA ALA A 41 -8.36 6.78 44.01
C ALA A 41 -7.94 7.27 45.41
N GLN A 42 -6.65 7.53 45.63
CA GLN A 42 -6.13 8.08 46.88
C GLN A 42 -6.60 9.51 47.11
N GLU A 43 -6.69 10.35 46.07
CA GLU A 43 -7.26 11.69 46.16
C GLU A 43 -8.75 11.64 46.50
N PHE A 44 -9.52 10.83 45.79
CA PHE A 44 -10.95 10.65 46.04
C PHE A 44 -11.21 10.11 47.45
N SER A 45 -10.39 9.14 47.88
CA SER A 45 -10.45 8.56 49.23
C SER A 45 -10.17 9.60 50.32
N ARG A 46 -9.18 10.49 50.11
CA ARG A 46 -8.91 11.61 51.04
C ARG A 46 -10.05 12.62 51.06
N LYS A 47 -10.57 13.01 49.89
CA LYS A 47 -11.71 13.94 49.75
C LYS A 47 -12.94 13.44 50.50
N HIS A 48 -13.20 12.13 50.43
CA HIS A 48 -14.39 11.51 51.00
C HIS A 48 -14.16 10.72 52.28
N ASN A 49 -12.98 10.74 52.87
CA ASN A 49 -12.68 10.00 54.09
C ASN A 49 -13.06 8.50 53.99
N ILE A 50 -12.72 7.87 52.85
CA ILE A 50 -12.98 6.46 52.55
C ILE A 50 -11.80 5.61 53.07
N SER A 51 -12.09 4.41 53.59
CA SER A 51 -11.10 3.57 54.26
C SER A 51 -10.09 2.89 53.34
N GLN A 52 -10.50 2.49 52.13
CA GLN A 52 -9.67 1.76 51.18
C GLN A 52 -9.62 2.45 49.81
N ALA A 53 -8.44 2.51 49.21
CA ALA A 53 -8.21 3.03 47.86
C ALA A 53 -7.40 2.00 47.06
N TYR A 54 -7.96 1.52 45.95
CA TYR A 54 -7.36 0.50 45.11
C TYR A 54 -6.93 1.06 43.75
N GLY A 55 -5.83 0.53 43.22
CA GLY A 55 -5.29 0.91 41.91
C GLY A 55 -5.93 0.15 40.74
N SER A 56 -6.77 -0.83 41.04
CA SER A 56 -7.45 -1.68 40.06
C SER A 56 -8.86 -2.08 40.51
N TYR A 57 -9.73 -2.41 39.56
CA TYR A 57 -11.09 -2.89 39.86
C TYR A 57 -11.09 -4.32 40.40
N GLU A 58 -10.07 -5.12 40.05
CA GLU A 58 -9.88 -6.48 40.53
C GLU A 58 -9.59 -6.54 42.03
N GLU A 59 -8.86 -5.56 42.56
CA GLU A 59 -8.65 -5.42 44.01
C GLU A 59 -9.96 -5.10 44.73
N LEU A 60 -10.74 -4.14 44.23
CA LEU A 60 -12.06 -3.83 44.78
C LEU A 60 -13.03 -5.01 44.71
N ALA A 61 -12.96 -5.80 43.63
CA ALA A 61 -13.79 -6.99 43.47
C ALA A 61 -13.49 -8.08 44.52
N ARG A 62 -12.25 -8.14 45.02
CA ARG A 62 -11.80 -9.10 46.05
C ARG A 62 -12.03 -8.61 47.48
N ASP A 63 -12.33 -7.34 47.68
CA ASP A 63 -12.53 -6.76 49.01
C ASP A 63 -13.74 -7.41 49.70
N PRO A 64 -13.56 -8.18 50.80
CA PRO A 64 -14.66 -8.85 51.48
C PRO A 64 -15.60 -7.87 52.20
N ASP A 65 -15.17 -6.64 52.47
CA ASP A 65 -15.96 -5.64 53.18
C ASP A 65 -16.93 -4.87 52.27
N VAL A 66 -16.91 -5.09 50.96
CA VAL A 66 -17.82 -4.44 50.00
C VAL A 66 -19.03 -5.34 49.70
N ASP A 67 -20.24 -4.85 49.99
CA ASP A 67 -21.52 -5.54 49.70
C ASP A 67 -22.10 -5.16 48.33
N VAL A 68 -21.99 -3.89 47.97
CA VAL A 68 -22.55 -3.30 46.75
C VAL A 68 -21.50 -2.43 46.08
N VAL A 69 -21.34 -2.56 44.76
CA VAL A 69 -20.45 -1.70 43.97
C VAL A 69 -21.28 -0.75 43.13
N TYR A 70 -21.00 0.55 43.27
CA TYR A 70 -21.50 1.58 42.36
C TYR A 70 -20.52 1.76 41.19
N VAL A 71 -21.01 1.55 39.97
CA VAL A 71 -20.22 1.65 38.74
C VAL A 71 -20.47 2.99 38.06
N GLY A 72 -19.62 3.98 38.36
CA GLY A 72 -19.71 5.37 37.89
C GLY A 72 -18.78 5.72 36.72
N VAL A 73 -18.20 4.72 36.05
CA VAL A 73 -17.21 4.92 34.97
C VAL A 73 -17.87 5.18 33.61
N ILE A 74 -17.15 5.89 32.74
CA ILE A 74 -17.59 6.20 31.37
C ILE A 74 -17.29 5.01 30.44
N HIS A 75 -18.14 4.83 29.42
CA HIS A 75 -17.99 3.86 28.34
C HIS A 75 -16.59 3.95 27.66
N PRO A 76 -15.91 2.84 27.29
CA PRO A 76 -16.35 1.43 27.22
C PRO A 76 -16.09 0.57 28.48
N TYR A 77 -15.51 1.13 29.54
CA TYR A 77 -15.09 0.36 30.73
C TYR A 77 -16.24 -0.08 31.65
N HIS A 78 -17.43 0.50 31.47
CA HIS A 78 -18.63 0.25 32.27
C HIS A 78 -19.08 -1.22 32.28
N LEU A 79 -19.17 -1.84 31.10
CA LEU A 79 -19.64 -3.22 30.95
C LEU A 79 -18.65 -4.22 31.58
N LYS A 80 -17.36 -4.01 31.34
CA LYS A 80 -16.27 -4.85 31.87
C LYS A 80 -16.25 -4.79 33.39
N ALA A 81 -16.42 -3.60 33.97
CA ALA A 81 -16.54 -3.41 35.41
C ALA A 81 -17.76 -4.16 35.98
N CYS A 82 -18.94 -4.02 35.37
CA CYS A 82 -20.14 -4.75 35.80
C CYS A 82 -19.93 -6.28 35.77
N LYS A 83 -19.41 -6.82 34.65
CA LYS A 83 -19.10 -8.26 34.51
C LYS A 83 -18.12 -8.73 35.59
N LEU A 84 -17.06 -7.96 35.85
CA LEU A 84 -16.06 -8.27 36.87
C LEU A 84 -16.70 -8.40 38.27
N PHE A 85 -17.48 -7.40 38.69
CA PHE A 85 -18.09 -7.38 40.02
C PHE A 85 -19.19 -8.44 40.19
N ILE A 86 -20.00 -8.69 39.16
CA ILE A 86 -20.99 -9.78 39.14
C ILE A 86 -20.31 -11.14 39.30
N ASN A 87 -19.22 -11.38 38.56
CA ASN A 87 -18.46 -12.63 38.67
C ASN A 87 -17.76 -12.79 40.03
N ALA A 88 -17.40 -11.67 40.66
CA ALA A 88 -16.90 -11.63 42.03
C ALA A 88 -18.02 -11.70 43.10
N LYS A 89 -19.27 -11.95 42.68
CA LYS A 89 -20.46 -12.06 43.55
C LYS A 89 -20.77 -10.79 44.36
N LYS A 90 -20.44 -9.63 43.81
CA LYS A 90 -20.85 -8.33 44.36
C LYS A 90 -22.18 -7.89 43.78
N ASN A 91 -23.02 -7.26 44.59
CA ASN A 91 -24.22 -6.59 44.07
C ASN A 91 -23.80 -5.33 43.32
N VAL A 92 -24.50 -4.98 42.24
CA VAL A 92 -24.08 -3.89 41.35
C VAL A 92 -25.21 -2.88 41.18
N LEU A 93 -24.90 -1.60 41.42
CA LEU A 93 -25.69 -0.46 40.98
C LEU A 93 -24.90 0.25 39.88
N CYS A 94 -25.35 0.18 38.65
CA CYS A 94 -24.65 0.78 37.52
C CYS A 94 -25.28 2.11 37.13
N GLU A 95 -24.45 3.16 36.96
CA GLU A 95 -24.95 4.52 36.72
C GLU A 95 -25.63 4.66 35.36
N LYS A 96 -25.07 3.99 34.35
CA LYS A 96 -25.53 4.04 32.97
C LYS A 96 -26.31 2.78 32.63
N SER A 97 -27.11 2.89 31.57
CA SER A 97 -27.79 1.74 30.97
C SER A 97 -26.80 0.63 30.64
N LEU A 98 -27.21 -0.63 30.84
CA LEU A 98 -26.46 -1.79 30.36
C LEU A 98 -26.67 -2.03 28.86
N ALA A 99 -27.62 -1.33 28.22
CA ALA A 99 -28.01 -1.52 26.83
C ALA A 99 -26.90 -1.06 25.86
N MET A 100 -26.14 -2.02 25.36
CA MET A 100 -25.19 -1.86 24.26
C MET A 100 -25.43 -2.82 23.10
N ASN A 101 -26.13 -3.92 23.32
CA ASN A 101 -26.77 -4.78 22.31
C ASN A 101 -27.47 -5.91 23.08
N THR A 102 -28.39 -6.62 22.43
CA THR A 102 -29.16 -7.69 23.09
C THR A 102 -28.27 -8.80 23.66
N LYS A 103 -27.16 -9.13 22.98
CA LYS A 103 -26.29 -10.25 23.36
C LYS A 103 -25.61 -10.00 24.70
N GLU A 104 -24.98 -8.83 24.86
CA GLU A 104 -24.22 -8.51 26.07
C GLU A 104 -25.11 -8.27 27.29
N VAL A 105 -26.29 -7.67 27.07
CA VAL A 105 -27.29 -7.55 28.12
C VAL A 105 -27.72 -8.93 28.60
N LYS A 106 -28.02 -9.87 27.70
CA LYS A 106 -28.34 -11.26 28.07
C LYS A 106 -27.20 -11.90 28.87
N GLU A 107 -25.95 -11.77 28.42
CA GLU A 107 -24.79 -12.31 29.13
C GLU A 107 -24.66 -11.77 30.57
N ILE A 108 -24.87 -10.47 30.76
CA ILE A 108 -24.79 -9.85 32.09
C ILE A 108 -25.94 -10.29 32.98
N LEU A 109 -27.18 -10.27 32.47
CA LEU A 109 -28.36 -10.69 33.22
C LEU A 109 -28.27 -12.17 33.60
N ASP A 110 -27.82 -13.03 32.68
CA ASP A 110 -27.58 -14.45 32.94
C ASP A 110 -26.46 -14.65 33.97
N SER A 111 -25.37 -13.86 33.90
CA SER A 111 -24.31 -13.92 34.89
C SER A 111 -24.78 -13.44 36.27
N ALA A 112 -25.60 -12.39 36.33
CA ALA A 112 -26.19 -11.89 37.58
C ALA A 112 -27.09 -12.94 38.23
N LYS A 113 -27.94 -13.58 37.42
CA LYS A 113 -28.81 -14.68 37.84
C LYS A 113 -28.01 -15.90 38.29
N LYS A 114 -26.98 -16.29 37.54
CA LYS A 114 -26.07 -17.43 37.85
C LYS A 114 -25.32 -17.21 39.16
N ASN A 115 -24.81 -16.00 39.39
CA ASN A 115 -24.04 -15.66 40.59
C ASN A 115 -24.93 -15.24 41.77
N ASN A 116 -26.25 -15.20 41.58
CA ASN A 116 -27.24 -14.83 42.59
C ASN A 116 -27.00 -13.42 43.18
N VAL A 117 -26.62 -12.45 42.33
CA VAL A 117 -26.35 -11.06 42.72
C VAL A 117 -27.50 -10.14 42.35
N PHE A 118 -27.70 -9.08 43.13
CA PHE A 118 -28.60 -7.99 42.79
C PHE A 118 -27.93 -7.09 41.74
N LEU A 119 -28.69 -6.73 40.70
CA LEU A 119 -28.26 -5.83 39.64
C LEU A 119 -29.36 -4.80 39.40
N MET A 120 -29.00 -3.51 39.44
CA MET A 120 -29.91 -2.40 39.19
C MET A 120 -29.21 -1.32 38.37
N GLU A 121 -29.94 -0.76 37.41
CA GLU A 121 -29.55 0.42 36.66
C GLU A 121 -30.09 1.69 37.34
N ALA A 122 -29.20 2.64 37.64
CA ALA A 122 -29.55 3.88 38.33
C ALA A 122 -30.35 4.86 37.45
N ALA A 123 -30.32 4.71 36.12
CA ALA A 123 -30.96 5.64 35.18
C ALA A 123 -32.49 5.71 35.31
N TRP A 124 -33.13 4.73 35.96
CA TRP A 124 -34.57 4.52 35.87
C TRP A 124 -35.41 5.38 36.82
N THR A 125 -34.91 5.66 38.02
CA THR A 125 -35.60 6.41 39.10
C THR A 125 -35.90 7.85 38.74
N ARG A 126 -35.04 8.49 37.94
CA ARG A 126 -35.25 9.88 37.46
C ARG A 126 -36.46 9.98 36.55
N PHE A 127 -36.65 8.99 35.69
CA PHE A 127 -37.75 8.93 34.74
C PHE A 127 -39.00 8.26 35.32
N PHE A 128 -38.87 7.45 36.37
CA PHE A 128 -40.00 6.76 36.98
C PHE A 128 -41.03 7.72 37.57
N GLN A 129 -40.64 8.73 38.36
CA GLN A 129 -41.60 9.67 38.95
C GLN A 129 -42.29 10.55 37.89
N ALA A 130 -41.52 11.01 36.89
CA ALA A 130 -42.06 11.75 35.75
C ALA A 130 -43.02 10.88 34.91
N SER A 131 -42.67 9.62 34.65
CA SER A 131 -43.51 8.69 33.90
C SER A 131 -44.76 8.26 34.67
N VAL A 132 -44.72 8.08 36.01
CA VAL A 132 -45.91 7.88 36.85
C VAL A 132 -46.87 9.07 36.69
N GLN A 133 -46.37 10.30 36.78
CA GLN A 133 -47.21 11.50 36.66
C GLN A 133 -47.78 11.67 35.25
N ILE A 134 -46.99 11.40 34.20
CA ILE A 134 -47.47 11.41 32.82
C ILE A 134 -48.48 10.29 32.58
N ARG A 135 -48.28 9.08 33.14
CA ARG A 135 -49.27 8.00 33.11
C ARG A 135 -50.58 8.39 33.78
N ASN A 136 -50.51 9.10 34.91
CA ASN A 136 -51.70 9.63 35.60
C ASN A 136 -52.39 10.73 34.81
N LEU A 137 -51.66 11.53 34.03
CA LEU A 137 -52.20 12.53 33.09
C LEU A 137 -52.79 11.88 31.83
N LEU A 138 -52.22 10.76 31.38
CA LEU A 138 -52.63 9.94 30.24
C LEU A 138 -53.77 8.97 30.60
N SER A 139 -54.80 9.41 31.32
CA SER A 139 -56.04 8.61 31.42
C SER A 139 -56.53 8.37 29.98
N TRP A 140 -56.34 7.15 29.46
CA TRP A 140 -56.40 6.80 28.02
C TRP A 140 -57.78 6.99 27.36
N GLU A 141 -58.70 7.74 27.97
CA GLU A 141 -60.06 7.98 27.49
C GLU A 141 -60.29 9.32 26.77
N TYR A 142 -59.40 10.31 26.81
CA TYR A 142 -59.66 11.62 26.15
C TYR A 142 -58.40 12.31 25.61
N ILE A 143 -58.47 12.85 24.37
CA ILE A 143 -58.03 14.20 23.87
C ILE A 143 -58.28 14.27 22.33
N GLY A 144 -57.67 15.10 21.46
CA GLY A 144 -57.92 15.27 19.99
C GLY A 144 -56.65 15.53 19.12
N GLU A 145 -56.75 16.09 17.89
CA GLU A 145 -55.70 16.20 16.83
C GLU A 145 -54.29 16.79 17.15
N VAL A 146 -53.28 16.36 16.38
CA VAL A 146 -51.82 16.63 16.49
C VAL A 146 -51.35 17.80 15.62
N LYS A 147 -50.52 18.71 16.15
CA LYS A 147 -49.64 19.62 15.39
C LYS A 147 -48.20 19.51 15.92
N MET A 148 -47.25 19.33 15.00
CA MET A 148 -45.82 19.25 15.29
C MET A 148 -45.29 20.65 15.64
N VAL A 149 -44.72 20.85 16.84
CA VAL A 149 -44.12 22.12 17.27
C VAL A 149 -42.62 21.89 17.50
N ARG A 150 -41.77 22.59 16.76
CA ARG A 150 -40.33 22.66 16.99
C ARG A 150 -40.07 23.83 17.95
N ALA A 151 -39.38 23.60 19.05
CA ALA A 151 -38.97 24.64 20.00
C ALA A 151 -37.44 24.64 20.09
N ASP A 152 -36.79 25.70 19.60
CA ASP A 152 -35.36 25.92 19.77
C ASP A 152 -35.14 26.65 21.10
N TYR A 153 -34.44 26.03 22.05
CA TYR A 153 -33.97 26.69 23.28
C TYR A 153 -32.50 26.38 23.51
N GLY A 154 -31.62 27.33 23.19
CA GLY A 154 -30.19 27.23 23.50
C GLY A 154 -29.93 27.39 25.00
N VAL A 155 -29.10 26.49 25.56
CA VAL A 155 -28.59 26.59 26.94
C VAL A 155 -27.05 26.51 26.88
N PRO A 156 -26.32 27.45 27.50
CA PRO A 156 -24.86 27.43 27.47
C PRO A 156 -24.28 26.31 28.36
N LEU A 157 -23.35 25.52 27.82
CA LEU A 157 -22.65 24.44 28.52
C LEU A 157 -21.57 24.98 29.49
N LEU A 158 -21.53 24.39 30.70
CA LEU A 158 -20.37 24.41 31.59
C LEU A 158 -19.17 23.72 30.91
N HIS A 159 -18.01 24.38 30.90
CA HIS A 159 -16.74 23.92 30.32
C HIS A 159 -16.44 22.44 30.58
N MET A 160 -16.44 21.62 29.52
CA MET A 160 -15.73 20.34 29.43
C MET A 160 -14.58 20.49 28.43
N SER A 161 -13.39 20.00 28.76
CA SER A 161 -12.17 20.19 27.96
C SER A 161 -12.19 19.42 26.64
N ARG A 162 -11.75 20.06 25.55
CA ARG A 162 -11.77 19.58 24.16
C ARG A 162 -10.91 18.34 23.85
N SER A 163 -10.01 17.92 24.73
CA SER A 163 -9.13 16.74 24.52
C SER A 163 -9.89 15.40 24.50
N ASP A 164 -11.16 15.44 24.90
CA ASP A 164 -11.95 14.27 25.27
C ASP A 164 -13.05 13.93 24.26
N GLN A 165 -13.25 14.72 23.20
CA GLN A 165 -14.46 14.63 22.36
C GLN A 165 -14.38 13.66 21.17
N LYS A 166 -13.19 13.38 20.63
CA LYS A 166 -13.06 12.62 19.36
C LYS A 166 -13.43 11.14 19.44
N ASP A 167 -13.15 10.48 20.56
CA ASP A 167 -13.50 9.06 20.78
C ASP A 167 -14.93 8.85 21.31
N ARG A 168 -15.74 9.92 21.41
CA ARG A 168 -17.00 9.92 22.19
C ARG A 168 -18.26 10.20 21.40
N CYS A 169 -18.18 10.65 20.13
CA CYS A 169 -19.37 11.02 19.35
C CYS A 169 -20.23 9.82 18.91
N GLU A 170 -19.62 8.75 18.37
CA GLU A 170 -20.37 7.58 17.87
C GLU A 170 -21.18 6.86 18.97
N GLY A 171 -20.75 6.94 20.23
CA GLY A 171 -21.49 6.41 21.40
C GLY A 171 -22.41 7.41 22.10
N ALA A 172 -22.28 8.72 21.81
CA ALA A 172 -23.06 9.76 22.47
C ALA A 172 -24.51 9.80 21.96
N LEU A 173 -24.77 9.74 20.65
CA LEU A 173 -26.15 9.77 20.15
C LEU A 173 -26.96 8.54 20.55
N LEU A 174 -26.36 7.35 20.52
CA LEU A 174 -26.97 6.13 21.05
C LEU A 174 -27.19 6.25 22.56
N GLY A 175 -26.22 6.80 23.31
CA GLY A 175 -26.39 7.07 24.75
C GLY A 175 -27.53 8.05 25.08
N LEU A 176 -27.69 9.12 24.31
CA LEU A 176 -28.78 10.10 24.45
C LEU A 176 -30.12 9.49 24.00
N GLY A 177 -30.13 8.73 22.91
CA GLY A 177 -31.29 8.00 22.40
C GLY A 177 -31.77 6.92 23.36
N ILE A 178 -30.86 6.24 24.06
CA ILE A 178 -31.19 5.26 25.12
C ILE A 178 -31.97 5.93 26.25
N CYS A 179 -31.66 7.16 26.65
CA CYS A 179 -32.44 7.88 27.67
C CYS A 179 -33.88 8.15 27.18
N CYS A 180 -34.07 8.53 25.91
CA CYS A 180 -35.40 8.70 25.31
C CYS A 180 -36.16 7.37 25.23
N LEU A 181 -35.50 6.29 24.80
CA LEU A 181 -36.06 4.94 24.75
C LEU A 181 -36.46 4.45 26.15
N GLN A 182 -35.62 4.69 27.15
CA GLN A 182 -35.89 4.38 28.57
C GLN A 182 -37.16 5.07 29.05
N PHE A 183 -37.24 6.38 28.84
CA PHE A 183 -38.41 7.16 29.22
C PHE A 183 -39.68 6.69 28.52
N ILE A 184 -39.63 6.47 27.20
CA ILE A 184 -40.78 5.99 26.42
C ILE A 184 -41.21 4.61 26.92
N SER A 185 -40.28 3.68 27.11
CA SER A 185 -40.57 2.33 27.62
C SER A 185 -41.31 2.38 28.96
N MET A 186 -40.92 3.26 29.88
CA MET A 186 -41.65 3.43 31.15
C MET A 186 -43.07 3.98 30.99
N VAL A 187 -43.26 4.97 30.11
CA VAL A 187 -44.60 5.53 29.82
C VAL A 187 -45.52 4.45 29.28
N TYR A 188 -44.99 3.55 28.46
CA TYR A 188 -45.71 2.42 27.86
C TYR A 188 -45.66 1.13 28.70
N ASN A 189 -45.24 1.18 29.97
CA ASN A 189 -45.15 0.01 30.89
C ASN A 189 -44.34 -1.18 30.31
N GLY A 190 -43.29 -0.91 29.54
CA GLY A 190 -42.48 -1.92 28.88
C GLY A 190 -43.24 -2.74 27.84
N GLU A 191 -44.33 -2.21 27.29
CA GLU A 191 -44.91 -2.74 26.05
C GLU A 191 -43.85 -2.70 24.94
N LYS A 192 -43.74 -3.78 24.17
CA LYS A 192 -42.85 -3.81 23.00
C LYS A 192 -43.54 -3.08 21.83
N PRO A 193 -42.87 -2.15 21.12
CA PRO A 193 -43.44 -1.53 19.93
C PRO A 193 -43.73 -2.57 18.85
N GLU A 194 -44.81 -2.38 18.09
CA GLU A 194 -45.17 -3.19 16.92
C GLU A 194 -44.33 -2.83 15.68
N SER A 195 -43.74 -1.62 15.65
CA SER A 195 -42.86 -1.16 14.58
C SER A 195 -41.83 -0.14 15.07
N ILE A 196 -40.61 -0.22 14.57
CA ILE A 196 -39.54 0.77 14.80
C ILE A 196 -39.09 1.32 13.43
N GLN A 197 -39.00 2.65 13.30
CA GLN A 197 -38.44 3.32 12.11
C GLN A 197 -37.40 4.33 12.57
N ALA A 198 -36.16 4.22 12.06
CA ALA A 198 -35.06 5.11 12.40
C ALA A 198 -34.35 5.67 11.16
N SER A 199 -33.92 6.92 11.24
CA SER A 199 -33.16 7.61 10.18
C SER A 199 -32.14 8.56 10.82
N GLY A 200 -30.93 8.65 10.26
CA GLY A 200 -29.89 9.57 10.74
C GLY A 200 -28.78 9.83 9.72
N THR A 201 -27.97 10.86 9.99
CA THR A 201 -26.82 11.24 9.17
C THR A 201 -25.54 11.24 10.01
N CYS A 202 -24.55 10.42 9.65
CA CYS A 202 -23.17 10.56 10.11
C CYS A 202 -22.44 11.53 9.16
N LEU A 203 -22.11 12.73 9.63
CA LEU A 203 -21.26 13.66 8.88
C LEU A 203 -19.78 13.43 9.25
N GLU A 204 -18.92 13.35 8.24
CA GLU A 204 -17.47 13.05 8.27
C GLU A 204 -16.62 13.95 9.19
N THR A 205 -17.18 15.03 9.73
CA THR A 205 -16.45 16.07 10.48
C THR A 205 -16.69 16.05 11.98
N GLY A 206 -17.58 15.19 12.51
CA GLY A 206 -17.79 15.02 13.95
C GLY A 206 -18.44 16.21 14.68
N VAL A 207 -19.13 17.11 13.97
CA VAL A 207 -19.73 18.32 14.57
C VAL A 207 -21.26 18.35 14.56
N ASP A 208 -21.96 17.56 13.74
CA ASP A 208 -23.44 17.48 13.78
C ASP A 208 -23.93 16.09 13.35
N GLU A 209 -24.11 15.18 14.31
CA GLU A 209 -24.81 13.91 14.09
C GLU A 209 -26.26 14.08 14.56
N THR A 210 -27.26 13.65 13.77
CA THR A 210 -28.69 13.69 14.13
C THR A 210 -29.34 12.33 13.89
N LEU A 211 -30.09 11.84 14.88
CA LEU A 211 -30.89 10.61 14.83
C LEU A 211 -32.35 10.94 15.09
N ALA A 212 -33.25 10.41 14.26
CA ALA A 212 -34.70 10.47 14.43
C ALA A 212 -35.27 9.05 14.49
N VAL A 213 -36.13 8.78 15.48
CA VAL A 213 -36.73 7.44 15.70
C VAL A 213 -38.23 7.58 15.93
N ILE A 214 -39.01 6.71 15.30
CA ILE A 214 -40.46 6.56 15.45
C ILE A 214 -40.76 5.14 15.93
N LEU A 215 -41.56 5.03 16.99
CA LEU A 215 -41.99 3.79 17.63
C LEU A 215 -43.51 3.70 17.54
N GLY A 216 -44.04 2.67 16.88
CA GLY A 216 -45.47 2.37 16.78
C GLY A 216 -45.90 1.36 17.83
N TYR A 217 -47.01 1.63 18.51
CA TYR A 217 -47.61 0.77 19.53
C TYR A 217 -49.08 0.48 19.18
N SER A 218 -49.60 -0.60 19.77
CA SER A 218 -50.99 -1.03 19.56
C SER A 218 -52.01 0.09 19.83
N LYS A 219 -53.14 0.05 19.13
CA LYS A 219 -54.25 1.03 19.25
C LYS A 219 -53.85 2.46 18.83
N ASN A 220 -53.16 2.65 17.71
CA ASN A 220 -52.77 3.97 17.16
C ASN A 220 -51.98 4.86 18.16
N ARG A 221 -51.14 4.23 18.99
CA ARG A 221 -50.23 4.96 19.87
C ARG A 221 -48.84 5.00 19.24
N MET A 222 -48.12 6.10 19.41
CA MET A 222 -46.81 6.30 18.82
C MET A 222 -45.92 7.09 19.78
N ALA A 223 -44.61 6.87 19.70
CA ALA A 223 -43.63 7.76 20.27
C ALA A 223 -42.60 8.13 19.20
N MET A 224 -42.10 9.36 19.23
CA MET A 224 -41.03 9.81 18.35
C MET A 224 -39.99 10.55 19.17
N PHE A 225 -38.72 10.40 18.87
CA PHE A 225 -37.68 11.22 19.46
C PHE A 225 -36.61 11.59 18.44
N THR A 226 -35.95 12.72 18.71
CA THR A 226 -34.78 13.16 17.96
C THR A 226 -33.65 13.46 18.93
N CYS A 227 -32.43 13.05 18.60
CA CYS A 227 -31.23 13.47 19.32
C CYS A 227 -30.16 13.99 18.35
N SER A 228 -29.41 15.01 18.77
CA SER A 228 -28.29 15.56 18.03
C SER A 228 -27.05 15.76 18.90
N ALA A 229 -25.86 15.51 18.36
CA ALA A 229 -24.58 15.86 18.99
C ALA A 229 -23.94 17.03 18.24
N GLY A 230 -23.89 18.19 18.88
CA GLY A 230 -23.28 19.44 18.40
C GLY A 230 -22.95 20.40 19.56
N VAL A 231 -22.62 21.67 19.26
CA VAL A 231 -22.24 22.72 20.25
C VAL A 231 -23.33 22.95 21.32
N GLU A 232 -24.57 22.56 21.01
CA GLU A 232 -25.67 22.43 21.96
C GLU A 232 -26.24 21.00 21.91
N LEU A 233 -26.32 20.33 23.05
CA LEU A 233 -26.92 19.00 23.16
C LEU A 233 -28.44 19.13 23.30
N HIS A 234 -29.18 18.70 22.27
CA HIS A 234 -30.65 18.71 22.25
C HIS A 234 -31.22 17.29 22.13
N SER A 235 -32.22 16.97 22.96
CA SER A 235 -32.94 15.70 22.91
C SER A 235 -34.41 15.94 23.26
N ASP A 236 -35.30 15.63 22.33
CA ASP A 236 -36.74 15.85 22.47
C ASP A 236 -37.50 14.53 22.27
N ALA A 237 -38.51 14.30 23.11
CA ALA A 237 -39.40 13.16 22.98
C ALA A 237 -40.86 13.63 22.83
N LEU A 238 -41.54 13.05 21.85
CA LEU A 238 -42.95 13.27 21.54
C LEU A 238 -43.73 11.98 21.76
N ILE A 239 -44.77 12.02 22.58
CA ILE A 239 -45.67 10.88 22.81
C ILE A 239 -47.03 11.22 22.19
N VAL A 240 -47.53 10.35 21.32
CA VAL A 240 -48.78 10.53 20.57
C VAL A 240 -49.75 9.40 20.91
N GLY A 241 -50.93 9.75 21.41
CA GLY A 241 -52.03 8.81 21.66
C GLY A 241 -53.12 8.89 20.59
N THR A 242 -54.12 8.00 20.68
CA THR A 242 -55.29 7.91 19.75
C THR A 242 -55.99 9.23 19.47
N LYS A 243 -55.85 10.18 20.38
CA LYS A 243 -56.40 11.51 20.22
C LYS A 243 -55.50 12.53 20.97
N GLY A 244 -54.23 12.76 20.59
CA GLY A 244 -53.45 13.88 21.16
C GLY A 244 -51.95 13.71 21.25
N THR A 245 -51.26 14.82 21.54
CA THR A 245 -49.79 14.92 21.59
C THR A 245 -49.32 15.48 22.93
N ILE A 246 -48.37 14.79 23.56
CA ILE A 246 -47.58 15.30 24.68
C ILE A 246 -46.16 15.50 24.18
N GLN A 247 -45.66 16.73 24.27
CA GLN A 247 -44.27 17.06 23.96
C GLN A 247 -43.48 17.22 25.26
N VAL A 248 -42.34 16.53 25.33
CA VAL A 248 -41.41 16.58 26.46
C VAL A 248 -40.09 17.14 25.96
N LEU A 249 -39.76 18.36 26.40
CA LEU A 249 -38.51 19.04 26.06
C LEU A 249 -37.44 18.71 27.13
N SER A 250 -36.31 18.16 26.67
CA SER A 250 -35.08 17.84 27.41
C SER A 250 -35.19 17.00 28.72
N PRO A 251 -34.88 15.69 28.67
CA PRO A 251 -34.72 14.85 29.86
C PRO A 251 -33.40 15.02 30.64
N MET A 252 -32.37 15.70 30.09
CA MET A 252 -31.00 15.48 30.58
C MET A 252 -30.34 16.57 31.43
N TRP A 253 -30.70 17.87 31.34
CA TRP A 253 -29.91 18.91 32.06
C TRP A 253 -30.66 20.14 32.62
N CYS A 254 -32.00 20.22 32.58
CA CYS A 254 -32.74 21.31 33.23
C CYS A 254 -34.12 20.85 33.77
N PRO A 255 -34.70 21.51 34.79
CA PRO A 255 -35.97 21.10 35.39
C PRO A 255 -37.10 21.20 34.37
N THR A 256 -37.74 20.06 34.10
CA THR A 256 -39.01 19.84 33.38
C THR A 256 -39.77 21.07 32.87
N SER A 257 -39.89 21.21 31.56
CA SER A 257 -41.05 21.86 30.94
C SER A 257 -41.87 20.80 30.21
N LEU A 258 -42.95 20.36 30.85
CA LEU A 258 -43.97 19.50 30.24
C LEU A 258 -45.01 20.42 29.57
N VAL A 259 -45.12 20.39 28.25
CA VAL A 259 -46.16 21.14 27.54
C VAL A 259 -47.32 20.19 27.24
N VAL A 260 -48.40 20.30 28.02
CA VAL A 260 -49.65 19.56 27.79
C VAL A 260 -50.63 20.49 27.08
N ASN A 261 -50.90 20.22 25.80
CA ASN A 261 -51.84 21.04 25.03
C ASN A 261 -53.27 20.51 25.23
N ARG A 262 -54.06 21.11 26.13
CA ARG A 262 -55.51 20.85 26.26
C ARG A 262 -56.28 21.88 25.44
N LYS A 263 -57.00 21.45 24.41
CA LYS A 263 -58.02 22.27 23.76
C LYS A 263 -59.24 22.35 24.69
N GLU A 264 -59.49 23.51 25.27
CA GLU A 264 -60.82 24.14 25.21
C GLU A 264 -60.79 25.60 25.66
N THR A 265 -61.46 26.44 24.86
CA THR A 265 -61.82 27.86 25.02
C THR A 265 -60.75 28.94 24.76
N GLN A 266 -61.11 29.79 23.78
CA GLN A 266 -60.47 31.05 23.45
C GLN A 266 -60.54 32.01 24.64
N GLN A 267 -59.46 32.14 25.40
CA GLN A 267 -59.10 33.36 26.10
C GLN A 267 -57.64 33.27 26.51
N LEU A 268 -56.84 34.25 26.08
CA LEU A 268 -55.49 34.49 26.58
C LEU A 268 -55.57 34.80 28.09
N VAL A 269 -55.41 33.78 28.92
CA VAL A 269 -55.10 33.92 30.35
C VAL A 269 -53.72 33.30 30.57
N PRO A 270 -52.78 34.01 31.22
CA PRO A 270 -51.43 33.50 31.44
C PRO A 270 -51.38 32.63 32.71
N GLU A 271 -51.64 31.33 32.62
CA GLU A 271 -51.42 30.37 33.72
C GLU A 271 -51.25 28.93 33.19
N PRO A 272 -50.75 27.97 33.99
CA PRO A 272 -49.48 27.92 34.70
C PRO A 272 -48.66 26.73 34.16
N SER A 273 -47.35 26.91 33.92
CA SER A 273 -46.47 25.76 33.68
C SER A 273 -46.41 24.91 34.94
N LEU A 274 -46.81 23.64 34.84
CA LEU A 274 -46.61 22.66 35.90
C LEU A 274 -45.11 22.33 35.92
N SER A 275 -44.31 23.13 36.62
CA SER A 275 -42.87 22.90 36.79
C SER A 275 -42.65 21.88 37.89
N LEU A 276 -42.18 20.69 37.51
CA LEU A 276 -41.84 19.61 38.43
C LEU A 276 -40.34 19.64 38.71
N ASN A 277 -39.94 20.45 39.69
CA ASN A 277 -38.53 20.60 40.06
C ASN A 277 -37.99 19.34 40.78
N PHE A 278 -37.52 18.36 40.02
CA PHE A 278 -36.71 17.25 40.52
C PHE A 278 -35.22 17.60 40.42
N THR A 279 -34.52 17.65 41.56
CA THR A 279 -33.07 17.89 41.57
C THR A 279 -32.32 16.56 41.45
N TYR A 280 -31.17 16.56 40.77
CA TYR A 280 -30.30 15.39 40.59
C TYR A 280 -30.03 14.62 41.91
N SER A 281 -29.85 15.35 43.00
CA SER A 281 -29.60 14.81 44.35
C SER A 281 -30.81 14.08 44.95
N THR A 282 -32.05 14.44 44.59
CA THR A 282 -33.26 13.74 45.05
C THR A 282 -33.44 12.38 44.36
N GLY A 283 -33.05 12.23 43.09
CA GLY A 283 -33.08 10.96 42.37
C GLY A 283 -32.12 9.92 42.96
N LYS A 284 -30.86 10.31 43.19
CA LYS A 284 -29.84 9.44 43.83
C LYS A 284 -30.27 8.92 45.20
N ARG A 285 -30.97 9.74 45.96
CA ARG A 285 -31.50 9.37 47.29
C ARG A 285 -32.59 8.30 47.22
N CYS A 286 -33.36 8.24 46.14
CA CYS A 286 -34.38 7.21 45.94
C CYS A 286 -33.73 5.88 45.53
N GLU A 287 -32.73 5.93 44.63
CA GLU A 287 -31.96 4.76 44.16
C GLU A 287 -31.31 4.01 45.32
N ILE A 288 -30.62 4.76 46.19
CA ILE A 288 -29.91 4.20 47.35
C ILE A 288 -30.88 3.46 48.30
N GLU A 289 -32.07 4.03 48.55
CA GLU A 289 -33.07 3.42 49.42
C GLU A 289 -33.70 2.20 48.75
N GLU A 290 -33.94 2.25 47.44
CA GLU A 290 -34.49 1.13 46.70
C GLU A 290 -33.54 -0.08 46.68
N VAL A 291 -32.24 0.15 46.45
CA VAL A 291 -31.22 -0.88 46.57
C VAL A 291 -31.29 -1.53 47.95
N ARG A 292 -31.35 -0.73 49.02
CA ARG A 292 -31.44 -1.23 50.39
C ARG A 292 -32.70 -2.07 50.60
N GLN A 293 -33.86 -1.58 50.20
CA GLN A 293 -35.13 -2.28 50.35
C GLN A 293 -35.16 -3.59 49.58
N CYS A 294 -34.55 -3.63 48.39
CA CYS A 294 -34.42 -4.85 47.59
C CYS A 294 -33.51 -5.86 48.27
N LEU A 295 -32.33 -5.43 48.74
CA LEU A 295 -31.40 -6.29 49.46
C LEU A 295 -32.01 -6.85 50.75
N LEU A 296 -32.71 -6.04 51.54
CA LEU A 296 -33.41 -6.47 52.76
C LEU A 296 -34.52 -7.50 52.48
N LYS A 297 -35.20 -7.37 51.34
CA LYS A 297 -36.27 -8.30 50.90
C LYS A 297 -35.73 -9.48 50.09
N GLY A 298 -34.41 -9.62 49.94
CA GLY A 298 -33.77 -10.68 49.16
C GLY A 298 -34.06 -10.63 47.65
N ARG A 299 -34.50 -9.48 47.12
CA ARG A 299 -34.79 -9.28 45.70
C ARG A 299 -33.49 -9.18 44.89
N LYS A 300 -33.53 -9.62 43.63
CA LYS A 300 -32.38 -9.60 42.71
C LYS A 300 -32.47 -8.54 41.61
N GLU A 301 -33.62 -7.88 41.55
CA GLU A 301 -33.90 -6.76 40.68
C GLU A 301 -34.85 -5.80 41.41
N SER A 302 -34.95 -4.58 40.91
CA SER A 302 -35.91 -3.59 41.41
C SER A 302 -37.28 -3.82 40.75
N PRO A 303 -38.40 -3.70 41.49
CA PRO A 303 -39.75 -3.78 40.91
C PRO A 303 -40.08 -2.61 39.99
N ASP A 304 -39.47 -1.46 40.26
CA ASP A 304 -39.68 -0.24 39.47
C ASP A 304 -38.81 -0.24 38.20
N THR A 305 -37.76 -1.09 38.19
CA THR A 305 -36.77 -1.21 37.11
C THR A 305 -36.49 -2.69 36.76
N PRO A 306 -37.50 -3.45 36.30
CA PRO A 306 -37.31 -4.87 35.98
C PRO A 306 -36.26 -5.09 34.90
N GLN A 307 -35.48 -6.16 35.01
CA GLN A 307 -34.46 -6.53 34.02
C GLN A 307 -35.05 -6.77 32.61
N ALA A 308 -36.34 -7.11 32.54
CA ALA A 308 -37.08 -7.21 31.29
C ALA A 308 -37.09 -5.89 30.49
N TYR A 309 -37.08 -4.74 31.17
CA TYR A 309 -37.03 -3.45 30.50
C TYR A 309 -35.65 -3.16 29.91
N THR A 310 -34.57 -3.51 30.63
CA THR A 310 -33.21 -3.44 30.10
C THR A 310 -33.06 -4.28 28.83
N LEU A 311 -33.62 -5.49 28.82
CA LEU A 311 -33.58 -6.35 27.65
C LEU A 311 -34.38 -5.77 26.47
N LEU A 312 -35.58 -5.25 26.71
CA LEU A 312 -36.39 -4.60 25.69
C LEU A 312 -35.67 -3.41 25.05
N LEU A 313 -34.98 -2.60 25.85
CA LEU A 313 -34.19 -1.46 25.34
C LEU A 313 -33.02 -1.90 24.47
N ALA A 314 -32.37 -3.00 24.82
CA ALA A 314 -31.31 -3.56 24.00
C ALA A 314 -31.84 -4.06 22.65
N GLU A 315 -33.00 -4.73 22.65
CA GLU A 315 -33.66 -5.19 21.42
C GLU A 315 -34.07 -4.01 20.52
N MET A 316 -34.65 -2.95 21.10
CA MET A 316 -35.01 -1.73 20.37
C MET A 316 -33.76 -1.01 19.82
N GLY A 317 -32.68 -0.98 20.60
CA GLY A 317 -31.40 -0.46 20.17
C GLY A 317 -30.85 -1.20 18.95
N ASP A 318 -30.89 -2.54 18.97
CA ASP A 318 -30.31 -3.37 17.91
C ASP A 318 -31.01 -3.08 16.58
N GLU A 319 -32.35 -2.96 16.62
CA GLU A 319 -33.17 -2.67 15.46
C GLU A 319 -32.93 -1.25 14.92
N ILE A 320 -32.74 -0.25 15.80
CA ILE A 320 -32.38 1.12 15.40
C ILE A 320 -31.00 1.15 14.73
N CYS A 321 -30.00 0.49 15.33
CA CYS A 321 -28.64 0.40 14.79
C CYS A 321 -28.62 -0.22 13.39
N GLN A 322 -29.37 -1.31 13.18
CA GLN A 322 -29.50 -1.95 11.86
C GLN A 322 -30.09 -1.01 10.80
N GLN A 323 -31.04 -0.16 11.15
CA GLN A 323 -31.71 0.74 10.20
C GLN A 323 -30.85 1.96 9.83
N VAL A 324 -30.01 2.46 10.73
CA VAL A 324 -29.17 3.66 10.50
C VAL A 324 -27.75 3.33 10.06
N GLY A 325 -27.43 2.05 9.85
CA GLY A 325 -26.08 1.61 9.45
C GLY A 325 -25.02 1.75 10.56
N GLY A 326 -25.46 1.88 11.82
CA GLY A 326 -24.56 1.97 12.97
C GLY A 326 -24.09 0.59 13.41
N VAL A 327 -22.77 0.40 13.52
CA VAL A 327 -22.18 -0.79 14.14
C VAL A 327 -22.06 -0.54 15.64
N TYR A 328 -22.49 -1.48 16.48
CA TYR A 328 -22.16 -1.40 17.90
C TYR A 328 -20.66 -1.43 18.08
N SER A 329 -20.11 -0.49 18.86
CA SER A 329 -18.67 -0.40 19.16
C SER A 329 -18.05 -1.70 19.74
N GLN A 330 -18.85 -2.72 20.05
CA GLN A 330 -18.41 -4.04 20.54
C GLN A 330 -18.69 -5.23 19.60
N ASP A 331 -19.41 -5.07 18.47
CA ASP A 331 -19.47 -6.11 17.43
C ASP A 331 -18.15 -6.22 16.64
N CYS A 332 -17.26 -5.22 16.81
CA CYS A 332 -15.83 -5.42 16.70
C CYS A 332 -15.35 -6.29 17.87
N GLN A 333 -15.55 -7.60 17.80
CA GLN A 333 -14.83 -8.52 18.67
C GLN A 333 -13.33 -8.30 18.49
N ASN A 334 -12.74 -7.49 19.36
CA ASN A 334 -11.72 -7.86 20.33
C ASN A 334 -10.62 -8.82 19.83
N MET A 335 -10.17 -8.64 18.60
CA MET A 335 -9.00 -9.27 18.04
C MET A 335 -8.05 -8.13 17.69
N ALA A 336 -6.90 -8.11 18.35
CA ALA A 336 -5.83 -7.20 17.97
C ALA A 336 -5.62 -7.29 16.46
N THR A 337 -5.37 -6.16 15.79
CA THR A 337 -4.99 -6.18 14.38
C THR A 337 -3.68 -6.96 14.27
N ARG A 338 -3.68 -8.08 13.53
CA ARG A 338 -2.50 -8.95 13.39
C ARG A 338 -1.69 -8.54 12.17
N TRP A 339 -0.50 -8.03 12.43
CA TRP A 339 0.42 -7.48 11.45
C TRP A 339 1.42 -8.54 10.96
N GLY A 340 1.55 -8.62 9.64
CA GLY A 340 2.67 -9.24 8.95
C GLY A 340 3.66 -8.19 8.49
N ILE A 341 4.97 -8.42 8.69
CA ILE A 341 6.02 -7.51 8.25
C ILE A 341 6.70 -8.07 6.99
N CYS A 342 6.55 -7.39 5.86
CA CYS A 342 7.21 -7.72 4.60
C CYS A 342 8.52 -6.92 4.47
N GLY A 343 9.65 -7.62 4.58
CA GLY A 343 10.98 -7.04 4.55
C GLY A 343 11.55 -6.81 5.95
N ALA A 344 12.77 -7.29 6.20
CA ALA A 344 13.49 -7.14 7.47
C ALA A 344 14.46 -5.93 7.45
N GLY A 345 14.04 -4.82 6.81
CA GLY A 345 14.86 -3.62 6.63
C GLY A 345 14.83 -2.66 7.82
N LYS A 346 15.54 -1.55 7.69
CA LYS A 346 15.60 -0.48 8.71
C LYS A 346 14.23 0.14 9.00
N ILE A 347 13.43 0.38 7.96
CA ILE A 347 12.11 1.00 8.15
C ILE A 347 11.12 0.04 8.78
N SER A 348 11.14 -1.25 8.39
CA SER A 348 10.38 -2.29 9.06
C SER A 348 10.76 -2.47 10.53
N HIS A 349 12.05 -2.35 10.85
CA HIS A 349 12.52 -2.34 12.25
C HIS A 349 11.82 -1.22 13.02
N ASP A 350 11.93 0.01 12.54
CA ASP A 350 11.36 1.20 13.16
C ASP A 350 9.83 1.12 13.29
N PHE A 351 9.13 0.68 12.23
CA PHE A 351 7.68 0.47 12.27
C PHE A 351 7.30 -0.57 13.33
N THR A 352 8.03 -1.68 13.43
CA THR A 352 7.80 -2.71 14.45
C THR A 352 8.04 -2.17 15.87
N VAL A 353 9.05 -1.30 16.05
CA VAL A 353 9.28 -0.61 17.33
C VAL A 353 8.13 0.35 17.65
N ALA A 354 7.67 1.15 16.68
CA ALA A 354 6.56 2.08 16.87
C ALA A 354 5.26 1.35 17.22
N LEU A 355 4.94 0.28 16.49
CA LEU A 355 3.73 -0.53 16.66
C LEU A 355 3.63 -1.15 18.06
N LYS A 356 4.76 -1.59 18.62
CA LYS A 356 4.84 -2.14 19.98
C LYS A 356 4.74 -1.09 21.11
N THR A 357 4.66 0.19 20.77
CA THR A 357 4.28 1.25 21.74
C THR A 357 2.76 1.38 21.90
N LEU A 358 1.98 0.69 21.07
CA LEU A 358 0.52 0.59 21.17
C LEU A 358 0.12 -0.62 22.04
N PRO A 359 -1.11 -0.64 22.60
CA PRO A 359 -1.59 -1.75 23.42
C PRO A 359 -1.59 -3.07 22.64
N ALA A 360 -1.16 -4.16 23.29
CA ALA A 360 -1.04 -5.48 22.65
C ALA A 360 -2.41 -6.14 22.40
N GLU A 361 -3.44 -5.67 23.10
CA GLU A 361 -4.85 -5.98 22.86
C GLU A 361 -5.38 -5.35 21.55
N ASP A 362 -4.72 -4.31 21.05
CA ASP A 362 -5.11 -3.58 19.84
C ASP A 362 -4.24 -3.94 18.64
N HIS A 363 -2.92 -4.16 18.84
CA HIS A 363 -1.96 -4.45 17.78
C HIS A 363 -1.03 -5.61 18.14
N GLN A 364 -0.90 -6.58 17.23
CA GLN A 364 0.02 -7.71 17.40
C GLN A 364 0.87 -7.91 16.14
N VAL A 365 2.18 -8.00 16.30
CA VAL A 365 3.09 -8.41 15.21
C VAL A 365 3.26 -9.92 15.28
N VAL A 366 2.60 -10.62 14.35
CA VAL A 366 2.51 -12.09 14.41
C VAL A 366 3.57 -12.78 13.55
N ALA A 367 3.95 -12.16 12.44
CA ALA A 367 4.89 -12.75 11.48
C ALA A 367 5.78 -11.72 10.79
N VAL A 368 6.98 -12.15 10.38
CA VAL A 368 7.88 -11.39 9.51
C VAL A 368 8.38 -12.29 8.37
N ALA A 369 8.59 -11.71 7.20
CA ALA A 369 9.25 -12.37 6.09
C ALA A 369 10.39 -11.55 5.52
N ALA A 370 11.44 -12.25 5.10
CA ALA A 370 12.54 -11.70 4.32
C ALA A 370 12.82 -12.62 3.13
N ARG A 371 13.71 -12.20 2.22
CA ARG A 371 14.13 -13.00 1.05
C ARG A 371 15.06 -14.17 1.43
N LYS A 372 15.55 -14.15 2.67
CA LYS A 372 16.39 -15.18 3.28
C LYS A 372 15.81 -15.49 4.65
N LEU A 373 15.67 -16.78 4.95
CA LEU A 373 15.06 -17.22 6.20
C LEU A 373 15.89 -16.76 7.42
N GLU A 374 17.22 -16.67 7.26
CA GLU A 374 18.14 -16.22 8.29
C GLU A 374 17.87 -14.77 8.72
N ASP A 375 17.67 -13.87 7.75
CA ASP A 375 17.35 -12.45 8.01
C ASP A 375 16.00 -12.32 8.72
N ALA A 376 15.00 -13.12 8.32
CA ALA A 376 13.69 -13.15 8.98
C ALA A 376 13.79 -13.66 10.42
N HIS A 377 14.60 -14.69 10.68
CA HIS A 377 14.85 -15.19 12.03
C HIS A 377 15.60 -14.19 12.91
N GLU A 378 16.57 -13.47 12.37
CA GLU A 378 17.27 -12.41 13.11
C GLU A 378 16.28 -11.30 13.52
N PHE A 379 15.46 -10.85 12.58
CA PHE A 379 14.43 -9.84 12.83
C PHE A 379 13.40 -10.34 13.86
N SER A 380 12.91 -11.57 13.71
CA SER A 380 11.96 -12.19 14.65
C SER A 380 12.52 -12.27 16.06
N ARG A 381 13.79 -12.67 16.25
CA ARG A 381 14.44 -12.67 17.56
C ARG A 381 14.57 -11.26 18.14
N LYS A 382 15.01 -10.29 17.33
CA LYS A 382 15.18 -8.90 17.76
C LYS A 382 13.88 -8.28 18.27
N HIS A 383 12.76 -8.63 17.65
CA HIS A 383 11.45 -8.07 17.94
C HIS A 383 10.50 -9.02 18.68
N ASN A 384 10.92 -10.19 19.13
CA ASN A 384 10.04 -11.20 19.74
C ASN A 384 8.76 -11.46 18.91
N ILE A 385 8.92 -11.77 17.62
CA ILE A 385 7.82 -12.10 16.69
C ILE A 385 7.70 -13.61 16.56
N SER A 386 6.48 -14.14 16.66
CA SER A 386 6.25 -15.59 16.78
C SER A 386 6.61 -16.42 15.55
N LYS A 387 6.46 -15.86 14.33
CA LYS A 387 6.71 -16.56 13.06
C LYS A 387 7.69 -15.80 12.18
N ALA A 388 8.55 -16.54 11.48
CA ALA A 388 9.52 -16.01 10.52
C ALA A 388 9.50 -16.86 9.25
N TYR A 389 9.44 -16.20 8.09
CA TYR A 389 9.37 -16.85 6.78
C TYR A 389 10.51 -16.45 5.85
N GLY A 390 10.96 -17.39 5.01
CA GLY A 390 12.05 -17.18 4.04
C GLY A 390 11.58 -16.64 2.69
N SER A 391 10.27 -16.45 2.52
CA SER A 391 9.66 -15.89 1.33
C SER A 391 8.43 -15.04 1.68
N TYR A 392 8.09 -14.09 0.81
CA TYR A 392 6.89 -13.27 0.97
C TYR A 392 5.62 -14.06 0.65
N GLU A 393 5.73 -15.10 -0.18
CA GLU A 393 4.64 -16.00 -0.54
C GLU A 393 4.18 -16.85 0.65
N GLU A 394 5.09 -17.25 1.54
CA GLU A 394 4.73 -17.90 2.80
C GLU A 394 3.96 -16.95 3.73
N LEU A 395 4.42 -15.69 3.87
CA LEU A 395 3.71 -14.67 4.65
C LEU A 395 2.31 -14.42 4.08
N ALA A 396 2.18 -14.36 2.75
CA ALA A 396 0.89 -14.13 2.08
C ALA A 396 -0.12 -15.25 2.35
N ARG A 397 0.34 -16.49 2.57
CA ARG A 397 -0.50 -17.66 2.87
C ARG A 397 -0.85 -17.81 4.35
N ASP A 398 -0.21 -17.06 5.25
CA ASP A 398 -0.44 -17.18 6.69
C ASP A 398 -1.86 -16.70 7.05
N PRO A 399 -2.76 -17.58 7.53
CA PRO A 399 -4.14 -17.21 7.85
C PRO A 399 -4.25 -16.27 9.06
N ASP A 400 -3.20 -16.14 9.88
CA ASP A 400 -3.23 -15.33 11.11
C ASP A 400 -2.93 -13.86 10.87
N ILE A 401 -2.71 -13.43 9.62
CA ILE A 401 -2.38 -12.04 9.27
C ILE A 401 -3.61 -11.31 8.73
N ASP A 402 -3.94 -10.17 9.33
CA ASP A 402 -5.03 -9.29 8.91
C ASP A 402 -4.53 -8.21 7.92
N VAL A 403 -3.35 -7.66 8.20
CA VAL A 403 -2.73 -6.60 7.41
C VAL A 403 -1.23 -6.81 7.30
N VAL A 404 -0.67 -6.47 6.14
CA VAL A 404 0.76 -6.55 5.86
C VAL A 404 1.34 -5.14 5.73
N TYR A 405 2.38 -4.86 6.50
CA TYR A 405 3.24 -3.70 6.29
C TYR A 405 4.33 -4.05 5.26
N VAL A 406 4.34 -3.34 4.14
CA VAL A 406 5.31 -3.53 3.04
C VAL A 406 6.42 -2.49 3.17
N GLY A 407 7.54 -2.90 3.76
CA GLY A 407 8.73 -2.07 4.01
C GLY A 407 9.96 -2.51 3.18
N VAL A 408 9.73 -2.96 1.94
CA VAL A 408 10.80 -3.28 0.99
C VAL A 408 11.30 -1.99 0.29
N ILE A 409 12.28 -2.09 -0.60
CA ILE A 409 12.76 -0.90 -1.34
C ILE A 409 11.84 -0.59 -2.54
N HIS A 410 11.81 0.68 -2.98
CA HIS A 410 10.75 1.24 -3.84
C HIS A 410 10.38 0.38 -5.07
N PRO A 411 11.34 -0.13 -5.88
CA PRO A 411 11.03 -0.92 -7.08
C PRO A 411 10.29 -2.24 -6.82
N TYR A 412 10.25 -2.71 -5.57
CA TYR A 412 9.61 -3.97 -5.19
C TYR A 412 8.23 -3.77 -4.56
N HIS A 413 7.77 -2.54 -4.34
CA HIS A 413 6.46 -2.25 -3.74
C HIS A 413 5.33 -2.84 -4.58
N LEU A 414 5.30 -2.63 -5.91
CA LEU A 414 4.28 -3.17 -6.81
C LEU A 414 4.14 -4.69 -6.68
N LYS A 415 5.27 -5.41 -6.79
CA LYS A 415 5.28 -6.88 -6.73
C LYS A 415 4.82 -7.38 -5.36
N ALA A 416 5.30 -6.77 -4.27
CA ALA A 416 4.91 -7.13 -2.91
C ALA A 416 3.42 -6.84 -2.65
N CYS A 417 2.94 -5.65 -2.98
CA CYS A 417 1.54 -5.28 -2.82
C CYS A 417 0.61 -6.23 -3.59
N LYS A 418 0.89 -6.49 -4.87
CA LYS A 418 0.08 -7.43 -5.67
C LYS A 418 0.06 -8.84 -5.08
N LEU A 419 1.17 -9.32 -4.54
CA LEU A 419 1.24 -10.63 -3.90
C LEU A 419 0.25 -10.71 -2.72
N PHE A 420 0.29 -9.74 -1.80
CA PHE A 420 -0.57 -9.73 -0.61
C PHE A 420 -2.04 -9.43 -0.94
N ILE A 421 -2.28 -8.47 -1.84
CA ILE A 421 -3.63 -8.12 -2.31
C ILE A 421 -4.31 -9.33 -2.98
N ASN A 422 -3.60 -10.05 -3.86
CA ASN A 422 -4.13 -11.26 -4.51
C ASN A 422 -4.37 -12.41 -3.51
N ALA A 423 -3.61 -12.43 -2.41
CA ALA A 423 -3.83 -13.32 -1.27
C ALA A 423 -4.91 -12.82 -0.30
N LYS A 424 -5.66 -11.77 -0.67
CA LYS A 424 -6.74 -11.16 0.13
C LYS A 424 -6.29 -10.58 1.47
N LYS A 425 -5.05 -10.10 1.56
CA LYS A 425 -4.54 -9.37 2.73
C LYS A 425 -4.71 -7.87 2.55
N ASN A 426 -5.03 -7.17 3.65
CA ASN A 426 -4.97 -5.71 3.69
C ASN A 426 -3.51 -5.26 3.65
N VAL A 427 -3.23 -4.07 3.10
CA VAL A 427 -1.86 -3.60 2.88
C VAL A 427 -1.67 -2.16 3.36
N LEU A 428 -0.65 -1.95 4.20
CA LEU A 428 -0.01 -0.65 4.43
C LEU A 428 1.35 -0.68 3.71
N CYS A 429 1.54 0.12 2.68
CA CYS A 429 2.78 0.11 1.89
C CYS A 429 3.59 1.38 2.12
N GLU A 430 4.91 1.22 2.31
CA GLU A 430 5.83 2.35 2.40
C GLU A 430 5.74 3.32 1.22
N LYS A 431 6.06 4.58 1.52
CA LYS A 431 6.04 5.68 0.55
C LYS A 431 7.37 5.79 -0.23
N PRO A 432 7.35 6.20 -1.51
CA PRO A 432 6.16 6.34 -2.35
C PRO A 432 5.53 4.96 -2.63
N LEU A 433 4.20 4.92 -2.81
CA LEU A 433 3.47 3.65 -2.97
C LEU A 433 4.05 2.76 -4.09
N ALA A 434 4.52 3.37 -5.19
CA ALA A 434 5.22 2.69 -6.27
C ALA A 434 6.16 3.66 -7.02
N MET A 435 6.83 3.20 -8.06
CA MET A 435 7.83 4.01 -8.78
C MET A 435 7.23 5.10 -9.68
N ASN A 436 5.98 4.95 -10.10
CA ASN A 436 5.27 5.90 -10.98
C ASN A 436 3.75 5.73 -10.93
N THR A 437 3.03 6.64 -11.60
CA THR A 437 1.57 6.66 -11.70
C THR A 437 1.00 5.34 -12.22
N LYS A 438 1.66 4.70 -13.19
CA LYS A 438 1.17 3.46 -13.80
C LYS A 438 1.15 2.32 -12.78
N GLU A 439 2.25 2.14 -12.06
CA GLU A 439 2.34 1.12 -11.02
C GLU A 439 1.37 1.41 -9.87
N VAL A 440 1.22 2.68 -9.47
CA VAL A 440 0.21 3.08 -8.47
C VAL A 440 -1.19 2.67 -8.91
N LYS A 441 -1.60 3.02 -10.14
CA LYS A 441 -2.91 2.60 -10.70
C LYS A 441 -3.08 1.08 -10.66
N GLU A 442 -2.04 0.32 -11.00
CA GLU A 442 -2.10 -1.14 -10.98
C GLU A 442 -2.32 -1.71 -9.57
N ILE A 443 -1.68 -1.13 -8.54
CA ILE A 443 -1.90 -1.52 -7.14
C ILE A 443 -3.32 -1.15 -6.70
N LEU A 444 -3.77 0.08 -6.99
CA LEU A 444 -5.12 0.57 -6.63
C LEU A 444 -6.21 -0.29 -7.28
N ASP A 445 -6.10 -0.57 -8.59
CA ASP A 445 -7.03 -1.42 -9.33
C ASP A 445 -7.05 -2.84 -8.78
N SER A 446 -5.88 -3.37 -8.40
CA SER A 446 -5.77 -4.69 -7.78
C SER A 446 -6.46 -4.74 -6.41
N ALA A 447 -6.28 -3.71 -5.58
CA ALA A 447 -6.91 -3.62 -4.26
C ALA A 447 -8.44 -3.54 -4.38
N LYS A 448 -8.93 -2.67 -5.26
CA LYS A 448 -10.36 -2.54 -5.59
C LYS A 448 -10.95 -3.85 -6.12
N LYS A 449 -10.27 -4.51 -7.05
CA LYS A 449 -10.69 -5.81 -7.60
C LYS A 449 -10.76 -6.90 -6.54
N ASN A 450 -9.84 -6.87 -5.57
CA ASN A 450 -9.75 -7.89 -4.54
C ASN A 450 -10.57 -7.59 -3.28
N ASP A 451 -11.15 -6.39 -3.18
CA ASP A 451 -11.92 -5.89 -2.05
C ASP A 451 -11.13 -5.87 -0.72
N VAL A 452 -9.89 -5.38 -0.77
CA VAL A 452 -9.01 -5.26 0.41
C VAL A 452 -8.68 -3.80 0.72
N PHE A 453 -8.41 -3.50 1.99
CA PHE A 453 -7.90 -2.21 2.40
C PHE A 453 -6.48 -1.99 1.88
N LEU A 454 -6.21 -0.79 1.37
CA LEU A 454 -4.91 -0.35 0.92
C LEU A 454 -4.66 1.09 1.38
N MET A 455 -3.48 1.34 1.94
CA MET A 455 -3.03 2.69 2.30
C MET A 455 -1.54 2.86 2.00
N GLU A 456 -1.17 4.02 1.45
CA GLU A 456 0.22 4.47 1.38
C GLU A 456 0.65 5.05 2.74
N ALA A 457 1.81 4.64 3.24
CA ALA A 457 2.36 5.00 4.55
C ALA A 457 2.94 6.42 4.56
N VAL A 458 2.10 7.41 4.29
CA VAL A 458 2.42 8.83 4.40
C VAL A 458 2.26 9.28 5.86
N TRP A 459 3.05 8.65 6.74
CA TRP A 459 3.02 8.80 8.19
C TRP A 459 2.92 10.24 8.71
N THR A 460 3.56 11.20 8.03
CA THR A 460 3.54 12.64 8.35
C THR A 460 2.11 13.18 8.57
N ARG A 461 1.11 12.66 7.85
CA ARG A 461 -0.29 13.14 7.93
C ARG A 461 -0.95 12.83 9.27
N PHE A 462 -0.44 11.85 10.01
CA PHE A 462 -1.07 11.33 11.23
C PHE A 462 -0.45 11.89 12.51
N PHE A 463 0.66 12.63 12.42
CA PHE A 463 1.24 13.32 13.56
C PHE A 463 0.21 14.29 14.17
N PRO A 464 0.11 14.40 15.50
CA PRO A 464 -0.81 15.33 16.16
C PRO A 464 -0.63 16.78 15.69
N ALA A 465 0.61 17.19 15.38
CA ALA A 465 0.88 18.48 14.75
C ALA A 465 0.17 18.63 13.40
N SER A 466 0.27 17.65 12.50
CA SER A 466 -0.41 17.67 11.20
C SER A 466 -1.94 17.65 11.33
N VAL A 467 -2.46 16.93 12.33
CA VAL A 467 -3.88 16.95 12.68
C VAL A 467 -4.32 18.36 13.09
N GLU A 468 -3.53 19.05 13.92
CA GLU A 468 -3.82 20.42 14.31
C GLU A 468 -3.71 21.38 13.12
N ILE A 469 -2.72 21.24 12.23
CA ILE A 469 -2.61 22.05 11.01
C ILE A 469 -3.93 21.97 10.22
N ARG A 470 -4.42 20.76 9.92
CA ARG A 470 -5.67 20.59 9.17
C ARG A 470 -6.86 21.23 9.88
N LYS A 471 -6.92 21.13 11.21
CA LYS A 471 -7.96 21.77 12.02
C LYS A 471 -7.90 23.30 11.90
N LEU A 472 -6.73 23.91 12.09
CA LEU A 472 -6.54 25.36 11.99
C LEU A 472 -6.89 25.89 10.59
N LEU A 473 -6.56 25.13 9.54
CA LEU A 473 -6.94 25.47 8.16
C LEU A 473 -8.46 25.39 7.95
N ALA A 474 -9.12 24.35 8.47
CA ALA A 474 -10.57 24.17 8.37
C ALA A 474 -11.35 25.24 9.15
N GLU A 475 -10.86 25.63 10.33
CA GLU A 475 -11.42 26.70 11.17
C GLU A 475 -11.16 28.11 10.57
N GLY A 476 -10.29 28.22 9.57
CA GLY A 476 -9.98 29.48 8.91
C GLY A 476 -9.15 30.44 9.78
N GLU A 477 -8.37 29.90 10.72
CA GLU A 477 -7.58 30.65 11.70
C GLU A 477 -6.57 31.60 11.04
N ILE A 478 -5.88 31.14 9.99
CA ILE A 478 -4.98 31.99 9.18
C ILE A 478 -5.68 32.64 7.98
N GLY A 479 -7.00 32.56 7.89
CA GLY A 479 -7.77 33.02 6.73
C GLY A 479 -7.54 32.17 5.48
N GLU A 480 -7.65 32.80 4.30
CA GLU A 480 -7.46 32.08 3.04
C GLU A 480 -5.97 31.78 2.82
N VAL A 481 -5.61 30.51 2.62
CA VAL A 481 -4.23 30.09 2.31
C VAL A 481 -3.79 30.72 1.00
N LYS A 482 -2.64 31.41 1.00
CA LYS A 482 -2.05 32.04 -0.19
C LYS A 482 -0.75 31.37 -0.63
N MET A 483 0.05 30.91 0.33
CA MET A 483 1.33 30.29 0.04
C MET A 483 1.64 29.15 1.01
N ALA A 484 2.25 28.08 0.49
CA ALA A 484 2.89 27.06 1.31
C ALA A 484 4.32 26.81 0.83
N ARG A 485 5.23 26.57 1.76
CA ARG A 485 6.62 26.18 1.45
C ARG A 485 7.06 25.03 2.34
N ALA A 486 7.82 24.11 1.77
CA ALA A 486 8.47 23.03 2.52
C ALA A 486 9.87 22.76 1.95
N ASP A 487 10.80 22.31 2.79
CA ASP A 487 12.09 21.80 2.32
C ASP A 487 12.54 20.55 3.06
N PHE A 488 13.28 19.69 2.37
CA PHE A 488 13.88 18.49 2.95
C PHE A 488 15.20 18.14 2.25
N GLY A 489 16.32 18.38 2.94
CA GLY A 489 17.63 17.96 2.48
C GLY A 489 18.39 17.12 3.50
N ALA A 490 18.96 16.01 3.04
CA ALA A 490 19.90 15.21 3.81
C ALA A 490 20.97 14.61 2.87
N PRO A 491 22.26 14.57 3.26
CA PRO A 491 23.31 13.98 2.46
C PRO A 491 23.19 12.45 2.48
N LEU A 492 22.48 11.87 1.51
CA LEU A 492 22.09 10.45 1.49
C LEU A 492 22.92 9.57 0.56
N PHE A 493 23.81 10.13 -0.26
CA PHE A 493 24.60 9.33 -1.22
C PHE A 493 25.68 8.44 -0.59
N HIS A 494 25.95 8.58 0.71
CA HIS A 494 26.72 7.58 1.45
C HIS A 494 25.92 6.28 1.68
N VAL A 495 24.60 6.30 1.47
CA VAL A 495 23.73 5.13 1.54
C VAL A 495 23.59 4.55 0.13
N PRO A 496 24.08 3.32 -0.14
CA PRO A 496 24.20 2.79 -1.51
C PRO A 496 22.92 2.74 -2.35
N ARG A 497 21.73 2.78 -1.73
CA ARG A 497 20.47 2.77 -2.51
C ARG A 497 20.13 4.14 -3.10
N SER A 498 20.68 5.23 -2.55
CA SER A 498 20.23 6.59 -2.81
C SER A 498 20.76 7.15 -4.14
N ASP A 499 21.91 6.67 -4.61
CA ASP A 499 22.53 7.03 -5.90
C ASP A 499 22.27 5.99 -7.01
N GLN A 500 21.66 4.85 -6.66
CA GLN A 500 21.38 3.76 -7.60
C GLN A 500 20.00 3.93 -8.25
N LYS A 501 20.02 4.25 -9.55
CA LYS A 501 18.84 4.40 -10.40
C LYS A 501 17.91 3.17 -10.38
N ASP A 502 18.48 1.97 -10.48
CA ASP A 502 17.71 0.71 -10.50
C ASP A 502 17.06 0.37 -9.16
N LEU A 503 17.45 1.06 -8.08
CA LEU A 503 16.87 0.89 -6.74
C LEU A 503 15.89 2.02 -6.36
N GLY A 504 15.53 2.88 -7.32
CA GLY A 504 14.67 4.04 -7.09
C GLY A 504 15.32 5.11 -6.23
N GLY A 505 16.63 5.31 -6.40
CA GLY A 505 17.38 6.42 -5.81
C GLY A 505 16.97 7.78 -6.37
N GLY A 506 17.48 8.84 -5.74
CA GLY A 506 17.13 10.23 -6.05
C GLY A 506 16.50 10.97 -4.86
N ALA A 507 16.62 12.30 -4.87
CA ALA A 507 16.08 13.16 -3.82
C ALA A 507 14.55 13.23 -3.84
N LEU A 508 13.92 13.18 -5.01
CA LEU A 508 12.49 13.38 -5.19
C LEU A 508 11.69 12.21 -4.60
N LEU A 509 11.94 10.97 -5.05
CA LEU A 509 11.27 9.78 -4.49
C LEU A 509 11.67 9.54 -3.01
N GLY A 510 12.91 9.86 -2.63
CA GLY A 510 13.40 9.63 -1.27
C GLY A 510 12.88 10.62 -0.23
N LEU A 511 12.92 11.92 -0.57
CA LEU A 511 12.72 13.06 0.32
C LEU A 511 11.59 13.99 -0.15
N GLY A 512 11.56 14.29 -1.45
CA GLY A 512 10.60 15.21 -2.08
C GLY A 512 9.14 14.79 -1.90
N ILE A 513 8.84 13.48 -1.88
CA ILE A 513 7.53 12.94 -1.54
C ILE A 513 6.98 13.50 -0.22
N SER A 514 7.83 13.72 0.80
CA SER A 514 7.42 14.28 2.09
C SER A 514 7.03 15.76 2.00
N CYS A 515 7.67 16.53 1.12
CA CYS A 515 7.31 17.90 0.82
C CYS A 515 6.00 17.96 0.01
N LEU A 516 5.90 17.11 -1.01
CA LEU A 516 4.78 17.05 -1.93
C LEU A 516 3.48 16.68 -1.23
N GLN A 517 3.52 15.64 -0.39
CA GLN A 517 2.36 15.21 0.40
C GLN A 517 1.90 16.27 1.40
N PHE A 518 2.84 17.05 1.97
CA PHE A 518 2.54 18.13 2.91
C PHE A 518 1.80 19.26 2.19
N ILE A 519 2.32 19.69 1.04
CA ILE A 519 1.67 20.71 0.22
C ILE A 519 0.29 20.23 -0.23
N SER A 520 0.18 18.99 -0.71
CA SER A 520 -1.11 18.38 -1.07
C SER A 520 -2.09 18.39 0.11
N MET A 521 -1.63 18.10 1.34
CA MET A 521 -2.48 18.18 2.54
C MET A 521 -2.96 19.61 2.82
N VAL A 522 -2.09 20.61 2.69
CA VAL A 522 -2.43 22.03 2.91
C VAL A 522 -3.47 22.52 1.92
N TYR A 523 -3.39 22.06 0.67
CA TYR A 523 -4.33 22.39 -0.40
C TYR A 523 -5.49 21.40 -0.52
N ASN A 524 -5.70 20.56 0.50
CA ASN A 524 -6.78 19.57 0.56
C ASN A 524 -6.91 18.70 -0.71
N GLY A 525 -5.76 18.26 -1.23
CA GLY A 525 -5.66 17.39 -2.40
C GLY A 525 -6.18 17.99 -3.71
N GLU A 526 -6.28 19.32 -3.80
CA GLU A 526 -6.52 20.00 -5.08
C GLU A 526 -5.37 19.68 -6.05
N LYS A 527 -5.70 19.49 -7.33
CA LYS A 527 -4.69 19.36 -8.39
C LYS A 527 -4.19 20.76 -8.78
N PRO A 528 -2.87 21.02 -8.80
CA PRO A 528 -2.36 22.31 -9.27
C PRO A 528 -2.73 22.55 -10.75
N GLU A 529 -2.93 23.81 -11.11
CA GLU A 529 -3.16 24.25 -12.49
C GLU A 529 -1.88 24.18 -13.33
N SER A 530 -0.71 24.33 -12.70
CA SER A 530 0.59 24.11 -13.33
C SER A 530 1.69 23.74 -12.34
N ILE A 531 2.66 22.96 -12.82
CA ILE A 531 3.86 22.55 -12.09
C ILE A 531 5.08 23.02 -12.89
N GLN A 532 6.03 23.67 -12.21
CA GLN A 532 7.32 24.06 -12.77
C GLN A 532 8.43 23.49 -11.89
N ALA A 533 9.30 22.67 -12.46
CA ALA A 533 10.39 22.03 -11.75
C ALA A 533 11.74 22.25 -12.45
N SER A 534 12.79 22.35 -11.65
CA SER A 534 14.18 22.42 -12.09
C SER A 534 15.05 21.64 -11.11
N GLY A 535 16.02 20.89 -11.62
CA GLY A 535 16.84 20.01 -10.79
C GLY A 535 18.24 19.79 -11.33
N ILE A 536 19.09 19.27 -10.44
CA ILE A 536 20.46 18.84 -10.73
C ILE A 536 20.46 17.32 -10.63
N CYS A 537 21.03 16.64 -11.63
CA CYS A 537 21.12 15.18 -11.69
C CYS A 537 22.56 14.72 -11.61
N LEU A 538 22.78 13.55 -11.00
CA LEU A 538 24.07 12.87 -11.00
C LEU A 538 24.32 12.16 -12.35
N GLU A 539 25.58 11.87 -12.66
CA GLU A 539 25.96 11.02 -13.82
C GLU A 539 25.28 9.63 -13.78
N ALA A 540 24.96 9.13 -12.58
CA ALA A 540 24.22 7.87 -12.38
C ALA A 540 22.76 7.94 -12.87
N GLY A 541 22.26 9.12 -13.27
CA GLY A 541 20.93 9.30 -13.84
C GLY A 541 19.79 9.34 -12.81
N VAL A 542 20.09 9.79 -11.59
CA VAL A 542 19.14 10.13 -10.51
C VAL A 542 19.25 11.62 -10.17
N ASP A 543 18.19 12.22 -9.64
CA ASP A 543 18.18 13.60 -9.17
C ASP A 543 18.92 13.76 -7.83
N GLU A 544 19.80 14.75 -7.76
CA GLU A 544 20.45 15.19 -6.52
C GLU A 544 19.63 16.23 -5.77
N SER A 545 19.17 17.27 -6.47
CA SER A 545 18.42 18.37 -5.87
C SER A 545 17.34 18.82 -6.83
N VAL A 546 16.14 19.06 -6.32
CA VAL A 546 14.98 19.48 -7.12
C VAL A 546 14.27 20.63 -6.42
N ALA A 547 13.95 21.69 -7.17
CA ALA A 547 13.11 22.80 -6.74
C ALA A 547 11.84 22.84 -7.60
N VAL A 548 10.68 22.99 -6.95
CA VAL A 548 9.37 22.91 -7.60
C VAL A 548 8.50 24.09 -7.18
N ILE A 549 7.77 24.65 -8.14
CA ILE A 549 6.70 25.64 -7.94
C ILE A 549 5.39 25.04 -8.44
N LEU A 550 4.34 25.13 -7.63
CA LEU A 550 3.01 24.62 -7.88
C LEU A 550 2.03 25.80 -7.86
N GLN A 551 1.28 26.02 -8.94
CA GLN A 551 0.27 27.08 -9.00
C GLN A 551 -1.12 26.48 -8.84
N TYR A 552 -1.92 27.08 -7.98
CA TYR A 552 -3.30 26.66 -7.69
C TYR A 552 -4.27 27.78 -8.06
N SER A 553 -5.54 27.40 -8.20
CA SER A 553 -6.62 28.33 -8.47
C SER A 553 -6.71 29.45 -7.41
N LYS A 554 -7.28 30.59 -7.79
CA LYS A 554 -7.49 31.77 -6.92
C LYS A 554 -6.18 32.44 -6.44
N ASN A 555 -5.16 32.47 -7.31
CA ASN A 555 -3.86 33.11 -7.04
C ASN A 555 -3.15 32.53 -5.80
N ARG A 556 -3.22 31.21 -5.61
CA ARG A 556 -2.52 30.51 -4.53
C ARG A 556 -1.33 29.76 -5.11
N MET A 557 -0.25 29.62 -4.34
CA MET A 557 0.95 28.95 -4.81
C MET A 557 1.61 28.10 -3.73
N ALA A 558 2.38 27.11 -4.14
CA ALA A 558 3.26 26.38 -3.24
C ALA A 558 4.64 26.21 -3.86
N MET A 559 5.65 26.00 -3.03
CA MET A 559 6.99 25.67 -3.49
C MET A 559 7.66 24.67 -2.55
N PHE A 560 8.49 23.80 -3.09
CA PHE A 560 9.36 23.00 -2.26
C PHE A 560 10.74 22.77 -2.86
N THR A 561 11.67 22.40 -1.99
CA THR A 561 13.02 22.00 -2.39
C THR A 561 13.38 20.71 -1.67
N CYS A 562 13.91 19.74 -2.40
CA CYS A 562 14.50 18.53 -1.81
C CYS A 562 15.92 18.30 -2.31
N SER A 563 16.77 17.73 -1.46
CA SER A 563 18.17 17.42 -1.81
C SER A 563 18.69 16.17 -1.11
N ALA A 564 19.27 15.25 -1.88
CA ALA A 564 20.02 14.10 -1.37
C ALA A 564 21.53 14.40 -1.22
N GLY A 565 21.98 15.57 -1.66
CA GLY A 565 23.39 16.00 -1.61
C GLY A 565 23.73 16.88 -0.40
N VAL A 566 22.79 17.70 0.06
CA VAL A 566 23.03 18.67 1.15
C VAL A 566 21.96 18.63 2.24
N HIS A 567 22.31 19.10 3.44
CA HIS A 567 21.34 19.40 4.48
C HIS A 567 20.55 20.67 4.14
N LEU A 568 19.23 20.62 4.27
CA LEU A 568 18.35 21.79 4.31
C LEU A 568 17.75 21.94 5.71
N HIS A 569 16.98 23.02 5.95
CA HIS A 569 16.42 23.32 7.27
C HIS A 569 15.46 22.23 7.73
N GLY A 570 14.69 21.66 6.80
CA GLY A 570 13.69 20.66 7.13
C GLY A 570 12.43 21.27 7.72
N GLU A 571 12.11 22.51 7.37
CA GLU A 571 10.97 23.26 7.91
C GLU A 571 9.87 23.39 6.85
N ALA A 572 8.67 23.78 7.30
CA ALA A 572 7.60 24.17 6.39
C ALA A 572 6.82 25.35 6.96
N PHE A 573 6.19 26.15 6.10
CA PHE A 573 5.24 27.17 6.55
C PHE A 573 4.04 27.28 5.62
N ILE A 574 2.94 27.77 6.18
CA ILE A 574 1.67 28.02 5.51
C ILE A 574 1.27 29.45 5.81
N ALA A 575 1.24 30.30 4.79
CA ALA A 575 0.84 31.69 4.91
C ALA A 575 -0.58 31.88 4.37
N GLY A 576 -1.44 32.43 5.21
CA GLY A 576 -2.79 32.84 4.86
C GLY A 576 -3.00 34.34 5.03
N THR A 577 -4.17 34.84 4.64
CA THR A 577 -4.49 36.28 4.70
C THR A 577 -4.54 36.87 6.11
N LYS A 578 -4.60 36.05 7.16
CA LYS A 578 -4.72 36.49 8.57
C LYS A 578 -3.57 36.03 9.46
N GLY A 579 -2.65 35.18 8.97
CA GLY A 579 -1.58 34.65 9.80
C GLY A 579 -0.72 33.60 9.10
N ILE A 580 0.22 33.04 9.85
CA ILE A 580 1.17 32.03 9.39
C ILE A 580 1.17 30.86 10.38
N ILE A 581 1.23 29.64 9.85
CA ILE A 581 1.57 28.43 10.59
C ILE A 581 2.98 28.02 10.18
N GLU A 582 3.90 27.94 11.13
CA GLU A 582 5.24 27.41 10.92
C GLU A 582 5.32 25.98 11.50
N VAL A 583 5.89 25.08 10.73
CA VAL A 583 6.17 23.70 11.11
C VAL A 583 7.67 23.58 11.32
N LEU A 584 8.06 23.44 12.58
CA LEU A 584 9.48 23.40 12.95
C LEU A 584 10.11 22.08 12.51
N SER A 585 11.42 22.12 12.27
CA SER A 585 12.19 20.95 11.86
C SER A 585 12.13 19.83 12.90
N PRO A 586 11.94 18.56 12.49
CA PRO A 586 11.77 18.08 11.11
C PRO A 586 10.30 18.05 10.63
N MET A 587 9.98 18.74 9.52
CA MET A 587 8.61 18.88 9.01
C MET A 587 7.97 17.56 8.53
N TRP A 588 8.79 16.56 8.16
CA TRP A 588 8.31 15.23 7.75
C TRP A 588 7.89 14.35 8.93
N CYS A 589 8.29 14.69 10.16
CA CYS A 589 7.80 14.06 11.40
C CYS A 589 7.56 15.16 12.47
N PRO A 590 6.55 16.03 12.24
CA PRO A 590 6.43 17.29 12.96
C PRO A 590 5.98 17.09 14.40
N ILE A 591 6.76 17.62 15.34
CA ILE A 591 6.46 17.60 16.77
C ILE A 591 6.28 19.00 17.37
N ALA A 592 6.40 20.06 16.56
CA ALA A 592 6.23 21.42 17.03
C ALA A 592 5.69 22.34 15.95
N LEU A 593 4.78 23.23 16.33
CA LEU A 593 4.19 24.25 15.47
C LEU A 593 4.35 25.63 16.11
N VAL A 594 4.49 26.66 15.29
CA VAL A 594 4.31 28.07 15.69
C VAL A 594 3.08 28.62 14.98
N VAL A 595 2.13 29.12 15.76
CA VAL A 595 0.91 29.74 15.23
C VAL A 595 0.73 31.06 15.95
N ASN A 596 0.74 32.19 15.22
CA ASN A 596 0.67 33.53 15.79
C ASN A 596 1.68 33.73 16.94
N GLU A 597 2.96 33.40 16.68
CA GLU A 597 4.09 33.47 17.65
C GLU A 597 4.00 32.52 18.85
N LYS A 598 2.96 31.68 18.96
CA LYS A 598 2.83 30.68 20.02
C LYS A 598 3.37 29.32 19.58
N VAL A 599 4.40 28.84 20.27
CA VAL A 599 4.95 27.50 20.07
C VAL A 599 4.10 26.47 20.81
N THR A 600 3.68 25.41 20.11
CA THR A 600 2.99 24.24 20.69
C THR A 600 3.76 22.98 20.35
N GLN A 601 4.01 22.13 21.36
CA GLN A 601 4.78 20.89 21.24
C GLN A 601 3.84 19.68 21.27
N TYR A 602 4.19 18.66 20.49
CA TYR A 602 3.46 17.41 20.28
C TYR A 602 4.46 16.24 20.40
N PRO A 603 4.91 15.91 21.63
CA PRO A 603 5.95 14.92 21.83
C PRO A 603 5.51 13.53 21.32
N VAL A 604 6.46 12.77 20.78
CA VAL A 604 6.27 11.36 20.45
C VAL A 604 6.68 10.47 21.63
N PRO A 605 6.10 9.26 21.77
CA PRO A 605 6.50 8.32 22.81
C PRO A 605 7.96 7.89 22.69
N GLU A 606 8.59 7.61 23.82
CA GLU A 606 9.93 7.06 23.88
C GLU A 606 9.97 5.63 23.30
N PRO A 607 10.96 5.29 22.48
CA PRO A 607 11.08 3.96 21.90
C PRO A 607 11.62 2.95 22.91
N HIS A 608 11.16 1.71 22.83
CA HIS A 608 11.69 0.60 23.65
C HIS A 608 12.94 -0.06 23.04
N LEU A 609 13.30 0.29 21.80
CA LEU A 609 14.52 -0.14 21.09
C LEU A 609 15.09 1.04 20.27
N PRO A 610 16.40 1.07 19.98
CA PRO A 610 17.00 2.14 19.17
C PRO A 610 16.37 2.24 17.78
N LEU A 611 16.02 3.45 17.35
CA LEU A 611 15.44 3.74 16.03
C LEU A 611 16.53 4.04 14.99
N ASN A 612 16.23 3.79 13.72
CA ASN A 612 17.10 4.15 12.59
C ASN A 612 16.79 5.54 12.02
N PHE A 613 15.55 6.02 12.15
CA PHE A 613 15.11 7.32 11.66
C PHE A 613 14.54 8.19 12.78
N THR A 614 14.60 9.50 12.59
CA THR A 614 14.19 10.50 13.58
C THR A 614 12.69 10.42 13.86
N TYR A 615 12.32 10.29 15.13
CA TYR A 615 10.94 10.24 15.62
C TYR A 615 10.08 9.14 15.00
N SER A 616 10.68 8.01 14.58
CA SER A 616 9.94 6.87 14.01
C SER A 616 8.87 6.27 14.92
N THR A 617 8.88 6.52 16.24
CA THR A 617 7.75 6.15 17.11
C THR A 617 6.44 6.81 16.69
N GLY A 618 6.47 7.91 15.92
CA GLY A 618 5.31 8.52 15.29
C GLY A 618 4.60 7.64 14.24
N MET A 619 5.23 6.58 13.71
CA MET A 619 4.56 5.61 12.83
C MET A 619 3.42 4.85 13.54
N ARG A 620 3.33 4.93 14.88
CA ARG A 620 2.17 4.44 15.62
C ARG A 620 0.86 5.11 15.19
N TYR A 621 0.90 6.36 14.75
CA TYR A 621 -0.30 7.12 14.41
C TYR A 621 -0.94 6.63 13.11
N GLU A 622 -0.13 6.27 12.10
CA GLU A 622 -0.64 5.62 10.88
C GLU A 622 -1.07 4.18 11.12
N ALA A 623 -0.41 3.46 12.05
CA ALA A 623 -0.84 2.11 12.42
C ALA A 623 -2.22 2.13 13.09
N GLU A 624 -2.47 3.11 13.98
CA GLU A 624 -3.78 3.30 14.60
C GLU A 624 -4.83 3.65 13.53
N GLU A 625 -4.53 4.55 12.58
CA GLU A 625 -5.44 4.85 11.46
C GLU A 625 -5.82 3.58 10.69
N VAL A 626 -4.85 2.72 10.36
CA VAL A 626 -5.13 1.45 9.66
C VAL A 626 -6.11 0.61 10.48
N ARG A 627 -5.85 0.44 11.78
CA ARG A 627 -6.76 -0.32 12.65
C ARG A 627 -8.16 0.29 12.63
N GLN A 628 -8.29 1.60 12.79
CA GLN A 628 -9.58 2.29 12.77
C GLN A 628 -10.31 2.09 11.43
N CYS A 629 -9.61 2.18 10.31
CA CYS A 629 -10.18 1.92 8.99
C CYS A 629 -10.67 0.48 8.85
N LEU A 630 -9.88 -0.51 9.29
CA LEU A 630 -10.25 -1.92 9.24
C LEU A 630 -11.47 -2.23 10.11
N LEU A 631 -11.54 -1.67 11.32
CA LEU A 631 -12.69 -1.82 12.22
C LEU A 631 -13.98 -1.24 11.61
N LYS A 632 -13.86 -0.13 10.88
CA LYS A 632 -14.98 0.51 10.16
C LYS A 632 -15.27 -0.14 8.81
N GLY A 633 -14.54 -1.18 8.41
CA GLY A 633 -14.70 -1.85 7.12
C GLY A 633 -14.32 -1.00 5.91
N LEU A 634 -13.57 0.08 6.11
CA LEU A 634 -13.11 0.97 5.04
C LEU A 634 -12.06 0.26 4.16
N LYS A 635 -11.98 0.66 2.89
CA LYS A 635 -11.01 0.11 1.92
C LYS A 635 -9.83 1.05 1.63
N GLU A 636 -9.89 2.25 2.19
CA GLU A 636 -8.86 3.29 2.13
C GLU A 636 -8.99 4.20 3.36
N SER A 637 -7.95 4.96 3.68
CA SER A 637 -8.01 5.96 4.75
C SER A 637 -8.65 7.26 4.23
N PRO A 638 -9.56 7.90 4.98
CA PRO A 638 -10.07 9.23 4.63
C PRO A 638 -9.01 10.33 4.72
N VAL A 639 -7.92 10.12 5.46
CA VAL A 639 -6.80 11.07 5.59
C VAL A 639 -5.82 10.95 4.41
N THR A 640 -5.69 9.73 3.86
CA THR A 640 -4.83 9.41 2.72
C THR A 640 -5.62 8.57 1.70
N PRO A 641 -6.66 9.15 1.07
CA PRO A 641 -7.47 8.44 0.08
C PRO A 641 -6.64 8.07 -1.16
N HIS A 642 -7.05 7.02 -1.86
CA HIS A 642 -6.41 6.52 -3.09
C HIS A 642 -6.29 7.61 -4.15
N ALA A 643 -7.25 8.53 -4.21
CA ALA A 643 -7.21 9.70 -5.09
C ALA A 643 -6.02 10.62 -4.79
N TYR A 644 -5.64 10.79 -3.52
CA TYR A 644 -4.49 11.60 -3.14
C TYR A 644 -3.19 10.89 -3.46
N THR A 645 -3.06 9.60 -3.14
CA THR A 645 -1.89 8.80 -3.54
C THR A 645 -1.69 8.82 -5.06
N LEU A 646 -2.78 8.72 -5.82
CA LEU A 646 -2.71 8.83 -7.28
C LEU A 646 -2.26 10.22 -7.74
N LEU A 647 -2.80 11.28 -7.15
CA LEU A 647 -2.40 12.65 -7.46
C LEU A 647 -0.91 12.89 -7.13
N LEU A 648 -0.41 12.38 -6.00
CA LEU A 648 1.01 12.51 -5.64
C LEU A 648 1.90 11.83 -6.69
N ALA A 649 1.55 10.61 -7.12
CA ALA A 649 2.28 9.92 -8.17
C ALA A 649 2.24 10.65 -9.52
N GLU A 650 1.10 11.23 -9.91
CA GLU A 650 0.97 12.04 -11.12
C GLU A 650 1.87 13.29 -11.07
N MET A 651 1.90 13.96 -9.91
CA MET A 651 2.73 15.14 -9.70
C MET A 651 4.22 14.77 -9.68
N GLU A 652 4.61 13.67 -9.06
CA GLU A 652 6.00 13.18 -9.09
C GLU A 652 6.44 12.83 -10.50
N ASP A 653 5.61 12.14 -11.29
CA ASP A 653 5.92 11.81 -12.69
C ASP A 653 6.14 13.07 -13.54
N GLU A 654 5.27 14.09 -13.38
CA GLU A 654 5.39 15.36 -14.09
C GLU A 654 6.68 16.10 -13.69
N ILE A 655 7.00 16.15 -12.39
CA ILE A 655 8.24 16.77 -11.89
C ILE A 655 9.47 16.03 -12.44
N ARG A 656 9.48 14.70 -12.38
CA ARG A 656 10.57 13.84 -12.90
C ARG A 656 10.80 14.05 -14.38
N GLN A 657 9.73 14.17 -15.15
CA GLN A 657 9.81 14.45 -16.59
C GLN A 657 10.47 15.80 -16.87
N GLN A 658 10.13 16.85 -16.11
CA GLN A 658 10.73 18.18 -16.28
C GLN A 658 12.21 18.24 -15.90
N VAL A 659 12.67 17.40 -14.97
CA VAL A 659 14.09 17.29 -14.59
C VAL A 659 14.86 16.20 -15.35
N GLU A 660 14.24 15.60 -16.37
CA GLU A 660 14.82 14.56 -17.23
C GLU A 660 15.27 13.28 -16.50
N VAL A 661 14.58 12.92 -15.40
CA VAL A 661 14.82 11.68 -14.65
C VAL A 661 13.76 10.63 -14.96
N GLY A 662 14.15 9.57 -15.67
CA GLY A 662 13.29 8.40 -15.91
C GLY A 662 13.85 7.12 -15.29
N TYR A 663 13.00 6.21 -14.86
CA TYR A 663 13.34 4.88 -14.36
C TYR A 663 12.92 3.78 -15.35
N SER A 664 13.45 2.56 -15.20
CA SER A 664 13.09 1.42 -16.07
C SER A 664 11.58 1.12 -16.10
N GLN A 665 10.87 1.49 -15.03
CA GLN A 665 9.43 1.29 -14.82
C GLN A 665 8.56 2.26 -15.65
N ASP A 666 9.13 3.36 -16.16
CA ASP A 666 8.40 4.39 -16.93
C ASP A 666 8.18 3.99 -18.39
N CYS A 667 8.99 3.06 -18.90
CA CYS A 667 8.77 2.50 -20.23
C CYS A 667 7.44 1.72 -20.23
N GLN A 668 6.56 1.97 -21.21
CA GLN A 668 5.32 1.21 -21.35
C GLN A 668 5.66 -0.28 -21.40
N ASN A 669 5.41 -0.96 -20.27
CA ASN A 669 5.57 -2.39 -20.11
C ASN A 669 4.50 -3.14 -20.91
N MET A 670 4.55 -2.99 -22.24
CA MET A 670 3.98 -3.93 -23.19
C MET A 670 5.09 -4.90 -23.50
N ALA A 671 4.83 -6.19 -23.28
CA ALA A 671 5.77 -7.23 -23.69
C ALA A 671 6.16 -7.00 -25.15
N THR A 672 7.44 -7.12 -25.48
CA THR A 672 7.87 -7.11 -26.88
C THR A 672 7.24 -8.32 -27.56
N ARG A 673 6.40 -8.10 -28.58
CA ARG A 673 5.67 -9.16 -29.29
C ARG A 673 6.49 -9.64 -30.50
N TRP A 674 6.95 -10.87 -30.42
CA TRP A 674 7.82 -11.51 -31.40
C TRP A 674 7.01 -12.31 -32.43
N GLY A 675 7.35 -12.07 -33.70
CA GLY A 675 7.03 -12.94 -34.82
C GLY A 675 8.22 -13.82 -35.18
N ILE A 676 8.00 -15.11 -35.41
CA ILE A 676 9.06 -16.05 -35.79
C ILE A 676 8.96 -16.36 -37.29
N CYS A 677 9.97 -15.92 -38.07
CA CYS A 677 10.07 -16.22 -39.48
C CYS A 677 10.91 -17.51 -39.68
N SER A 678 10.22 -18.54 -40.18
CA SER A 678 10.62 -19.93 -40.37
C SER A 678 10.46 -20.84 -39.14
N ALA A 679 10.12 -22.10 -39.40
CA ALA A 679 10.04 -23.18 -38.42
C ALA A 679 11.34 -24.02 -38.36
N GLY A 680 12.50 -23.38 -38.56
CA GLY A 680 13.81 -24.05 -38.58
C GLY A 680 14.37 -24.39 -37.19
N LYS A 681 15.51 -25.09 -37.16
CA LYS A 681 16.20 -25.47 -35.90
C LYS A 681 16.61 -24.25 -35.07
N ILE A 682 17.10 -23.19 -35.71
CA ILE A 682 17.52 -21.98 -34.99
C ILE A 682 16.33 -21.18 -34.45
N SER A 683 15.22 -21.13 -35.20
CA SER A 683 13.95 -20.58 -34.73
C SER A 683 13.39 -21.33 -33.53
N HIS A 684 13.50 -22.67 -33.55
CA HIS A 684 13.15 -23.51 -32.39
C HIS A 684 13.95 -23.07 -31.17
N ASP A 685 15.28 -23.06 -31.28
CA ASP A 685 16.20 -22.70 -30.20
C ASP A 685 15.98 -21.26 -29.69
N PHE A 686 15.80 -20.28 -30.59
CA PHE A 686 15.48 -18.90 -30.21
C PHE A 686 14.16 -18.83 -29.44
N THR A 687 13.13 -19.54 -29.90
CA THR A 687 11.84 -19.61 -29.21
C THR A 687 11.96 -20.30 -27.84
N VAL A 688 12.85 -21.29 -27.72
CA VAL A 688 13.14 -21.92 -26.42
C VAL A 688 13.82 -20.91 -25.49
N ALA A 689 14.87 -20.24 -25.97
CA ALA A 689 15.61 -19.25 -25.20
C ALA A 689 14.73 -18.08 -24.76
N LEU A 690 13.88 -17.56 -25.64
CA LEU A 690 13.02 -16.41 -25.37
C LEU A 690 12.03 -16.68 -24.24
N LYS A 691 11.46 -17.89 -24.14
CA LYS A 691 10.55 -18.22 -23.02
C LYS A 691 11.24 -18.49 -21.69
N THR A 692 12.57 -18.38 -21.63
CA THR A 692 13.29 -18.32 -20.34
C THR A 692 13.31 -16.90 -19.76
N LEU A 693 12.82 -15.90 -20.50
CA LEU A 693 12.59 -14.53 -20.06
C LEU A 693 11.15 -14.36 -19.55
N PRO A 694 10.87 -13.33 -18.73
CA PRO A 694 9.53 -13.07 -18.20
C PRO A 694 8.51 -12.82 -19.32
N ALA A 695 7.30 -13.36 -19.17
CA ALA A 695 6.23 -13.27 -20.18
C ALA A 695 5.60 -11.87 -20.26
N GLU A 696 5.77 -11.07 -19.20
CA GLU A 696 5.49 -9.65 -19.14
C GLU A 696 6.45 -8.81 -20.00
N ASP A 697 7.63 -9.34 -20.30
CA ASP A 697 8.67 -8.65 -21.07
C ASP A 697 8.74 -9.14 -22.53
N HIS A 698 8.53 -10.44 -22.77
CA HIS A 698 8.62 -11.06 -24.10
C HIS A 698 7.46 -12.02 -24.36
N GLN A 699 6.82 -11.87 -25.52
CA GLN A 699 5.76 -12.78 -25.97
C GLN A 699 5.99 -13.23 -27.40
N VAL A 700 5.89 -14.53 -27.68
CA VAL A 700 5.82 -15.04 -29.05
C VAL A 700 4.37 -15.11 -29.48
N VAL A 701 3.96 -14.21 -30.37
CA VAL A 701 2.56 -14.05 -30.75
C VAL A 701 2.23 -14.76 -32.07
N ALA A 702 3.21 -14.96 -32.94
CA ALA A 702 3.01 -15.59 -34.23
C ALA A 702 4.26 -16.31 -34.74
N ALA A 703 4.06 -17.38 -35.51
CA ALA A 703 5.11 -18.05 -36.27
C ALA A 703 4.66 -18.26 -37.72
N ALA A 704 5.59 -18.22 -38.66
CA ALA A 704 5.33 -18.47 -40.07
C ALA A 704 6.32 -19.45 -40.66
N ALA A 705 5.84 -20.28 -41.57
CA ALA A 705 6.65 -21.14 -42.43
C ALA A 705 6.20 -20.97 -43.88
N ARG A 706 6.86 -21.66 -44.81
CA ARG A 706 6.48 -21.67 -46.24
C ARG A 706 5.28 -22.57 -46.54
N LYS A 707 4.89 -23.39 -45.56
CA LYS A 707 3.74 -24.28 -45.57
C LYS A 707 3.01 -24.08 -44.25
N LEU A 708 1.68 -24.01 -44.30
CA LEU A 708 0.87 -23.76 -43.10
C LEU A 708 1.03 -24.89 -42.08
N GLU A 709 1.16 -26.13 -42.54
CA GLU A 709 1.29 -27.32 -41.70
C GLU A 709 2.56 -27.25 -40.82
N ASP A 710 3.70 -26.86 -41.41
CA ASP A 710 4.96 -26.70 -40.70
C ASP A 710 4.86 -25.59 -39.63
N ALA A 711 4.18 -24.48 -39.95
CA ALA A 711 3.95 -23.38 -39.01
C ALA A 711 3.03 -23.79 -37.85
N GLN A 712 1.98 -24.56 -38.14
CA GLN A 712 1.05 -25.07 -37.13
C GLN A 712 1.72 -26.09 -36.20
N GLU A 713 2.56 -26.97 -36.75
CA GLU A 713 3.36 -27.89 -35.94
C GLU A 713 4.32 -27.13 -35.02
N PHE A 714 5.03 -26.14 -35.54
CA PHE A 714 5.91 -25.29 -34.76
C PHE A 714 5.15 -24.53 -33.66
N ALA A 715 4.02 -23.91 -34.00
CA ALA A 715 3.19 -23.17 -33.07
C ALA A 715 2.64 -24.06 -31.95
N ARG A 716 2.19 -25.27 -32.28
CA ARG A 716 1.75 -26.27 -31.30
C ARG A 716 2.90 -26.71 -30.38
N LYS A 717 4.09 -26.98 -30.93
CA LYS A 717 5.27 -27.37 -30.14
C LYS A 717 5.65 -26.28 -29.13
N HIS A 718 5.48 -25.02 -29.49
CA HIS A 718 5.88 -23.87 -28.69
C HIS A 718 4.72 -23.13 -28.03
N ASN A 719 3.49 -23.63 -28.04
CA ASN A 719 2.31 -22.91 -27.51
C ASN A 719 2.24 -21.44 -28.01
N ILE A 720 2.25 -21.25 -29.34
CA ILE A 720 2.11 -19.95 -30.00
C ILE A 720 0.69 -19.85 -30.55
N SER A 721 0.03 -18.72 -30.35
CA SER A 721 -1.40 -18.54 -30.64
C SER A 721 -1.72 -18.45 -32.14
N LYS A 722 -0.80 -17.92 -32.96
CA LYS A 722 -1.00 -17.76 -34.41
C LYS A 722 0.08 -18.48 -35.23
N ALA A 723 -0.35 -19.11 -36.32
CA ALA A 723 0.50 -19.78 -37.30
C ALA A 723 0.11 -19.34 -38.72
N TYR A 724 1.10 -19.01 -39.54
CA TYR A 724 0.91 -18.51 -40.91
C TYR A 724 1.62 -19.39 -41.95
N GLY A 725 0.97 -19.59 -43.09
CA GLY A 725 1.49 -20.39 -44.21
C GLY A 725 2.43 -19.62 -45.15
N SER A 726 2.58 -18.32 -44.92
CA SER A 726 3.49 -17.45 -45.66
C SER A 726 4.13 -16.39 -44.76
N TYR A 727 5.30 -15.88 -45.16
CA TYR A 727 5.96 -14.79 -44.42
C TYR A 727 5.25 -13.46 -44.64
N GLU A 728 4.54 -13.30 -45.76
CA GLU A 728 3.74 -12.12 -46.10
C GLU A 728 2.55 -11.95 -45.16
N GLU A 729 1.93 -13.05 -44.69
CA GLU A 729 0.89 -13.00 -43.66
C GLU A 729 1.46 -12.52 -42.32
N LEU A 730 2.60 -13.06 -41.89
CA LEU A 730 3.28 -12.60 -40.67
C LEU A 730 3.68 -11.13 -40.75
N ALA A 731 4.14 -10.67 -41.90
CA ALA A 731 4.51 -9.27 -42.12
C ALA A 731 3.32 -8.32 -41.97
N ARG A 732 2.09 -8.78 -42.24
CA ARG A 732 0.85 -8.01 -42.09
C ARG A 732 0.21 -8.10 -40.71
N ASP A 733 0.67 -8.99 -39.83
CA ASP A 733 0.07 -9.15 -38.49
C ASP A 733 0.31 -7.89 -37.64
N PRO A 734 -0.74 -7.14 -37.25
CA PRO A 734 -0.58 -5.93 -36.44
C PRO A 734 -0.06 -6.20 -35.03
N ASP A 735 -0.15 -7.44 -34.54
CA ASP A 735 0.27 -7.80 -33.18
C ASP A 735 1.77 -8.08 -33.06
N VAL A 736 2.53 -8.08 -34.16
CA VAL A 736 3.97 -8.32 -34.17
C VAL A 736 4.75 -7.01 -34.12
N ASP A 737 5.59 -6.82 -33.10
CA ASP A 737 6.46 -5.65 -32.94
C ASP A 737 7.82 -5.86 -33.63
N VAL A 738 8.37 -7.07 -33.51
CA VAL A 738 9.68 -7.45 -34.02
C VAL A 738 9.66 -8.87 -34.57
N VAL A 739 10.40 -9.11 -35.65
CA VAL A 739 10.50 -10.42 -36.29
C VAL A 739 11.90 -10.99 -36.11
N PHE A 740 11.98 -12.22 -35.61
CA PHE A 740 13.19 -13.04 -35.67
C PHE A 740 13.24 -13.77 -37.01
N ILE A 741 14.28 -13.54 -37.80
CA ILE A 741 14.49 -14.18 -39.11
C ILE A 741 15.51 -15.30 -38.95
N GLY A 742 15.03 -16.55 -38.97
CA GLY A 742 15.83 -17.77 -38.83
C GLY A 742 15.91 -18.62 -40.10
N VAL A 743 15.72 -18.03 -41.28
CA VAL A 743 15.87 -18.74 -42.58
C VAL A 743 17.36 -19.04 -42.86
N ILE A 744 17.67 -19.78 -43.93
CA ILE A 744 19.07 -20.04 -44.31
C ILE A 744 19.67 -18.84 -45.07
N HIS A 745 21.00 -18.71 -45.08
CA HIS A 745 21.72 -17.48 -45.44
C HIS A 745 21.26 -16.83 -46.77
N PRO A 746 21.13 -17.57 -47.89
CA PRO A 746 20.68 -17.00 -49.18
C PRO A 746 19.32 -16.28 -49.15
N TYR A 747 18.49 -16.52 -48.13
CA TYR A 747 17.14 -15.97 -48.03
C TYR A 747 17.02 -14.82 -47.02
N HIS A 748 18.10 -14.46 -46.31
CA HIS A 748 18.08 -13.35 -45.34
C HIS A 748 17.68 -12.03 -46.01
N LEU A 749 18.31 -11.63 -47.13
CA LEU A 749 17.97 -10.40 -47.85
C LEU A 749 16.48 -10.30 -48.17
N LYS A 750 15.92 -11.35 -48.79
CA LYS A 750 14.51 -11.38 -49.18
C LYS A 750 13.58 -11.29 -47.96
N ALA A 751 13.87 -12.03 -46.90
CA ALA A 751 13.08 -12.01 -45.67
C ALA A 751 13.17 -10.64 -44.97
N CYS A 752 14.37 -10.10 -44.78
CA CYS A 752 14.60 -8.79 -44.18
C CYS A 752 13.81 -7.71 -44.92
N LYS A 753 13.96 -7.63 -46.25
CA LYS A 753 13.23 -6.64 -47.05
C LYS A 753 11.71 -6.77 -46.93
N LEU A 754 11.19 -8.00 -46.84
CA LEU A 754 9.74 -8.21 -46.66
C LEU A 754 9.25 -7.56 -45.36
N PHE A 755 9.87 -7.87 -44.23
CA PHE A 755 9.45 -7.37 -42.92
C PHE A 755 9.75 -5.88 -42.72
N ILE A 756 10.92 -5.42 -43.18
CA ILE A 756 11.32 -4.01 -43.12
C ILE A 756 10.35 -3.13 -43.94
N ASN A 757 9.99 -3.55 -45.16
CA ASN A 757 9.03 -2.80 -45.98
C ASN A 757 7.62 -2.82 -45.39
N ALA A 758 7.28 -3.86 -44.62
CA ALA A 758 6.05 -3.92 -43.82
C ALA A 758 6.16 -3.17 -42.48
N LYS A 759 7.22 -2.38 -42.28
CA LYS A 759 7.47 -1.57 -41.07
C LYS A 759 7.63 -2.39 -39.78
N LYS A 760 8.11 -3.63 -39.88
CA LYS A 760 8.47 -4.46 -38.72
C LYS A 760 9.93 -4.26 -38.34
N ASN A 761 10.20 -4.23 -37.05
CA ASN A 761 11.57 -4.32 -36.54
C ASN A 761 12.12 -5.73 -36.81
N VAL A 762 13.44 -5.86 -36.99
CA VAL A 762 14.06 -7.13 -37.41
C VAL A 762 15.27 -7.48 -36.56
N LEU A 763 15.28 -8.71 -36.04
CA LEU A 763 16.48 -9.43 -35.62
C LEU A 763 16.74 -10.53 -36.66
N CYS A 764 17.82 -10.41 -37.42
CA CYS A 764 18.15 -11.37 -38.47
C CYS A 764 19.32 -12.25 -38.05
N GLU A 765 19.21 -13.57 -38.24
CA GLU A 765 20.33 -14.48 -38.01
C GLU A 765 21.60 -14.11 -38.78
N LYS A 766 22.73 -14.58 -38.27
CA LYS A 766 24.04 -14.35 -38.86
C LYS A 766 24.33 -15.32 -40.04
N PRO A 767 25.29 -15.00 -40.92
CA PRO A 767 25.68 -13.62 -41.24
C PRO A 767 24.45 -12.87 -41.78
N LEU A 768 24.41 -11.55 -41.60
CA LEU A 768 23.22 -10.74 -41.94
C LEU A 768 22.75 -10.95 -43.39
N ALA A 769 23.68 -11.14 -44.32
CA ALA A 769 23.42 -11.52 -45.71
C ALA A 769 24.64 -12.22 -46.33
N MET A 770 24.57 -12.58 -47.62
CA MET A 770 25.64 -13.35 -48.27
C MET A 770 26.90 -12.53 -48.60
N ASN A 771 26.77 -11.21 -48.73
CA ASN A 771 27.88 -10.31 -49.08
C ASN A 771 27.60 -8.85 -48.68
N THR A 772 28.60 -7.98 -48.85
CA THR A 772 28.51 -6.54 -48.52
C THR A 772 27.40 -5.83 -49.27
N LYS A 773 27.13 -6.19 -50.53
CA LYS A 773 26.10 -5.53 -51.34
C LYS A 773 24.72 -5.80 -50.75
N GLU A 774 24.42 -7.04 -50.41
CA GLU A 774 23.14 -7.41 -49.79
C GLU A 774 23.00 -6.78 -48.38
N VAL A 775 24.07 -6.76 -47.58
CA VAL A 775 24.06 -6.08 -46.27
C VAL A 775 23.71 -4.60 -46.42
N LYS A 776 24.37 -3.88 -47.33
CA LYS A 776 24.05 -2.46 -47.61
C LYS A 776 22.59 -2.28 -47.99
N GLU A 777 22.04 -3.17 -48.82
CA GLU A 777 20.63 -3.10 -49.23
C GLU A 777 19.67 -3.28 -48.05
N ILE A 778 19.97 -4.18 -47.12
CA ILE A 778 19.19 -4.36 -45.88
C ILE A 778 19.28 -3.11 -45.00
N LEU A 779 20.49 -2.60 -44.76
CA LEU A 779 20.73 -1.41 -43.92
C LEU A 779 20.03 -0.16 -44.49
N ASP A 780 20.17 0.07 -45.80
CA ASP A 780 19.50 1.17 -46.50
C ASP A 780 17.98 1.04 -46.42
N SER A 781 17.45 -0.19 -46.53
CA SER A 781 16.02 -0.45 -46.38
C SER A 781 15.52 -0.16 -44.97
N ALA A 782 16.26 -0.58 -43.93
CA ALA A 782 15.91 -0.32 -42.52
C ALA A 782 15.90 1.17 -42.22
N LYS A 783 16.95 1.88 -42.65
CA LYS A 783 17.07 3.35 -42.52
C LYS A 783 15.93 4.06 -43.26
N LYS A 784 15.64 3.68 -44.50
CA LYS A 784 14.53 4.26 -45.29
C LYS A 784 13.17 4.03 -44.63
N ASN A 785 13.00 2.88 -43.98
CA ASN A 785 11.72 2.51 -43.39
C ASN A 785 11.54 2.95 -41.94
N ASP A 786 12.59 3.47 -41.31
CA ASP A 786 12.66 3.90 -39.90
C ASP A 786 12.35 2.76 -38.91
N VAL A 787 12.90 1.57 -39.15
CA VAL A 787 12.73 0.40 -38.28
C VAL A 787 14.04 0.01 -37.61
N PHE A 788 13.95 -0.60 -36.43
CA PHE A 788 15.08 -1.23 -35.78
C PHE A 788 15.54 -2.45 -36.58
N LEU A 789 16.86 -2.59 -36.72
CA LEU A 789 17.51 -3.74 -37.33
C LEU A 789 18.74 -4.13 -36.52
N MET A 790 18.92 -5.44 -36.29
CA MET A 790 20.12 -6.00 -35.67
C MET A 790 20.51 -7.33 -36.30
N GLU A 791 21.80 -7.54 -36.55
CA GLU A 791 22.38 -8.84 -36.88
C GLU A 791 22.50 -9.72 -35.62
N GLY A 792 22.09 -10.98 -35.72
CA GLY A 792 22.02 -11.98 -34.65
C GLY A 792 23.38 -12.56 -34.25
N VAL A 793 24.35 -11.68 -34.00
CA VAL A 793 25.68 -12.04 -33.48
C VAL A 793 25.60 -12.25 -31.96
N TRP A 794 24.80 -13.23 -31.57
CA TRP A 794 24.45 -13.58 -30.20
C TRP A 794 25.64 -13.67 -29.22
N THR A 795 26.82 -14.06 -29.68
CA THR A 795 28.06 -14.17 -28.89
C THR A 795 28.38 -12.89 -28.13
N ARG A 796 28.10 -11.70 -28.70
CA ARG A 796 28.43 -10.41 -28.07
C ARG A 796 27.68 -10.14 -26.78
N PHE A 797 26.51 -10.77 -26.60
CA PHE A 797 25.60 -10.49 -25.50
C PHE A 797 25.76 -11.43 -24.31
N PHE A 798 26.56 -12.48 -24.45
CA PHE A 798 26.86 -13.36 -23.32
C PHE A 798 27.52 -12.55 -22.19
N PRO A 799 27.17 -12.81 -20.91
CA PRO A 799 27.79 -12.13 -19.77
C PRO A 799 29.32 -12.20 -19.76
N ALA A 800 29.89 -13.30 -20.26
CA ALA A 800 31.32 -13.43 -20.49
C ALA A 800 31.83 -12.38 -21.48
N SER A 801 31.23 -12.23 -22.66
CA SER A 801 31.61 -11.21 -23.66
C SER A 801 31.46 -9.78 -23.13
N VAL A 802 30.38 -9.51 -22.39
CA VAL A 802 30.18 -8.21 -21.71
C VAL A 802 31.31 -7.94 -20.71
N GLN A 803 31.75 -8.95 -19.96
CA GLN A 803 32.87 -8.83 -19.03
C GLN A 803 34.19 -8.58 -19.77
N ILE A 804 34.42 -9.18 -20.93
CA ILE A 804 35.60 -8.87 -21.77
C ILE A 804 35.61 -7.38 -22.09
N GLY A 805 34.50 -6.82 -22.57
CA GLY A 805 34.37 -5.38 -22.85
C GLY A 805 34.74 -4.50 -21.66
N LYS A 806 34.24 -4.84 -20.45
CA LYS A 806 34.57 -4.13 -19.21
C LYS A 806 36.07 -4.19 -18.87
N LEU A 807 36.67 -5.37 -18.95
CA LEU A 807 38.09 -5.56 -18.65
C LEU A 807 39.01 -4.81 -19.63
N LEU A 808 38.63 -4.76 -20.91
CA LEU A 808 39.36 -4.01 -21.93
C LEU A 808 39.21 -2.50 -21.73
N ALA A 809 38.02 -2.01 -21.37
CA ALA A 809 37.80 -0.60 -21.06
C ALA A 809 38.60 -0.13 -19.83
N GLN A 810 38.81 -1.01 -18.85
CA GLN A 810 39.60 -0.75 -17.64
C GLN A 810 41.12 -0.91 -17.85
N GLU A 811 41.57 -1.21 -19.08
CA GLU A 811 42.97 -1.54 -19.39
C GLU A 811 43.57 -2.64 -18.49
N TYR A 812 42.73 -3.60 -18.07
CA TYR A 812 43.12 -4.62 -17.07
C TYR A 812 44.29 -5.49 -17.55
N ILE A 813 44.33 -5.81 -18.84
CA ILE A 813 45.45 -6.50 -19.50
C ILE A 813 46.41 -5.55 -20.24
N GLY A 814 46.29 -4.24 -20.00
CA GLY A 814 47.03 -3.21 -20.72
C GLY A 814 46.58 -3.08 -22.18
N GLU A 815 47.48 -2.59 -23.03
CA GLU A 815 47.21 -2.41 -24.46
C GLU A 815 47.13 -3.77 -25.15
N VAL A 816 46.02 -4.06 -25.84
CA VAL A 816 45.84 -5.30 -26.60
C VAL A 816 46.84 -5.35 -27.76
N LYS A 817 47.66 -6.40 -27.83
CA LYS A 817 48.66 -6.61 -28.89
C LYS A 817 48.25 -7.69 -29.88
N MET A 818 47.60 -8.76 -29.40
CA MET A 818 47.25 -9.90 -30.23
C MET A 818 45.90 -10.51 -29.86
N VAL A 819 45.13 -10.92 -30.87
CA VAL A 819 43.92 -11.73 -30.69
C VAL A 819 44.05 -13.02 -31.50
N ARG A 820 43.70 -14.16 -30.90
CA ARG A 820 43.55 -15.45 -31.58
C ARG A 820 42.15 -16.00 -31.34
N ALA A 821 41.49 -16.50 -32.37
CA ALA A 821 40.25 -17.25 -32.23
C ALA A 821 40.29 -18.49 -33.13
N ASP A 822 39.87 -19.64 -32.63
CA ASP A 822 39.75 -20.84 -33.45
C ASP A 822 38.33 -21.39 -33.36
N PHE A 823 37.77 -21.83 -34.49
CA PHE A 823 36.47 -22.51 -34.51
C PHE A 823 36.41 -23.59 -35.59
N GLY A 824 36.48 -24.84 -35.18
CA GLY A 824 36.20 -25.97 -36.05
C GLY A 824 35.28 -26.99 -35.43
N VAL A 825 34.34 -27.44 -36.24
CA VAL A 825 33.37 -28.49 -35.93
C VAL A 825 33.05 -29.24 -37.22
N PRO A 826 32.87 -30.57 -37.20
CA PRO A 826 32.52 -31.33 -38.40
C PRO A 826 31.07 -31.07 -38.83
N LEU A 827 30.87 -30.30 -39.90
CA LEU A 827 29.56 -29.84 -40.39
C LEU A 827 29.14 -30.41 -41.75
N PHE A 828 30.07 -30.98 -42.53
CA PHE A 828 29.78 -31.42 -43.91
C PHE A 828 28.82 -32.60 -44.04
N HIS A 829 28.45 -33.25 -42.93
CA HIS A 829 27.33 -34.19 -42.91
C HIS A 829 25.96 -33.49 -43.08
N MET A 830 25.90 -32.15 -42.98
CA MET A 830 24.69 -31.36 -43.18
C MET A 830 24.70 -30.68 -44.56
N PRO A 831 23.69 -30.90 -45.42
CA PRO A 831 23.61 -30.29 -46.74
C PRO A 831 23.73 -28.75 -46.75
N ARG A 832 23.22 -28.08 -45.70
CA ARG A 832 23.30 -26.61 -45.55
C ARG A 832 24.74 -26.09 -45.52
N SER A 833 25.67 -26.86 -44.96
CA SER A 833 27.06 -26.45 -44.77
C SER A 833 27.99 -26.95 -45.87
N ASP A 834 27.61 -28.03 -46.58
CA ASP A 834 28.37 -28.59 -47.71
C ASP A 834 27.99 -27.98 -49.07
N GLN A 835 26.74 -27.53 -49.23
CA GLN A 835 26.25 -27.05 -50.51
C GLN A 835 26.43 -25.54 -50.67
N LYS A 836 27.14 -25.16 -51.72
CA LYS A 836 27.41 -23.77 -52.10
C LYS A 836 26.14 -22.95 -52.34
N ASP A 837 25.13 -23.53 -53.00
CA ASP A 837 23.86 -22.85 -53.31
C ASP A 837 23.01 -22.56 -52.06
N LEU A 838 23.32 -23.21 -50.94
CA LEU A 838 22.67 -22.97 -49.64
C LEU A 838 23.48 -22.01 -48.74
N GLY A 839 24.57 -21.44 -49.27
CA GLY A 839 25.47 -20.53 -48.54
C GLY A 839 26.34 -21.22 -47.50
N GLY A 840 26.68 -22.50 -47.72
CA GLY A 840 27.58 -23.27 -46.87
C GLY A 840 29.05 -22.89 -47.05
N GLY A 841 29.88 -23.29 -46.08
CA GLY A 841 31.32 -23.00 -46.05
C GLY A 841 31.78 -22.61 -44.63
N ALA A 842 33.00 -22.99 -44.27
CA ALA A 842 33.58 -22.71 -42.97
C ALA A 842 33.60 -21.21 -42.60
N LEU A 843 33.77 -20.30 -43.56
CA LEU A 843 33.81 -18.86 -43.33
C LEU A 843 32.47 -18.32 -42.84
N LEU A 844 31.38 -18.56 -43.58
CA LEU A 844 30.05 -18.03 -43.25
C LEU A 844 29.42 -18.79 -42.05
N ASP A 845 29.71 -20.08 -41.90
CA ASP A 845 29.20 -20.87 -40.78
C ASP A 845 29.96 -20.62 -39.47
N LEU A 846 31.30 -20.56 -39.52
CA LEU A 846 32.18 -20.55 -38.34
C LEU A 846 33.05 -19.30 -38.24
N GLY A 847 33.64 -18.88 -39.36
CA GLY A 847 34.56 -17.74 -39.44
C GLY A 847 33.94 -16.41 -39.01
N ILE A 848 32.64 -16.20 -39.26
CA ILE A 848 31.88 -15.04 -38.75
C ILE A 848 32.02 -14.87 -37.23
N TYR A 849 32.06 -15.96 -36.45
CA TYR A 849 32.25 -15.88 -34.99
C TYR A 849 33.67 -15.45 -34.59
N CYS A 850 34.67 -15.83 -35.38
CA CYS A 850 36.04 -15.38 -35.18
C CYS A 850 36.17 -13.89 -35.54
N LEU A 851 35.62 -13.49 -36.69
CA LEU A 851 35.63 -12.10 -37.17
C LEU A 851 34.92 -11.15 -36.21
N GLN A 852 33.71 -11.50 -35.75
CA GLN A 852 32.97 -10.67 -34.81
C GLN A 852 33.69 -10.54 -33.46
N PHE A 853 34.39 -11.59 -33.01
CA PHE A 853 35.12 -11.56 -31.75
C PHE A 853 36.31 -10.60 -31.85
N ILE A 854 37.07 -10.69 -32.95
CA ILE A 854 38.19 -9.79 -33.23
C ILE A 854 37.71 -8.35 -33.38
N SER A 855 36.65 -8.13 -34.16
CA SER A 855 36.02 -6.82 -34.34
C SER A 855 35.55 -6.23 -33.00
N MET A 856 34.90 -7.01 -32.14
CA MET A 856 34.48 -6.59 -30.80
C MET A 856 35.67 -6.16 -29.93
N VAL A 857 36.76 -6.95 -29.91
CA VAL A 857 37.97 -6.64 -29.13
C VAL A 857 38.67 -5.37 -29.62
N TYR A 858 38.68 -5.14 -30.93
CA TYR A 858 39.23 -3.93 -31.55
C TYR A 858 38.20 -2.82 -31.78
N LYS A 859 37.01 -2.92 -31.18
CA LYS A 859 35.97 -1.87 -31.17
C LYS A 859 35.57 -1.41 -32.58
N GLY A 860 35.38 -2.35 -33.51
CA GLY A 860 34.93 -2.03 -34.87
C GLY A 860 35.98 -1.33 -35.74
N GLU A 861 37.26 -1.34 -35.36
CA GLU A 861 38.32 -0.81 -36.21
C GLU A 861 38.43 -1.63 -37.50
N LYS A 862 38.64 -0.97 -38.64
CA LYS A 862 38.91 -1.65 -39.91
C LYS A 862 40.38 -2.09 -39.96
N PRO A 863 40.69 -3.36 -40.30
CA PRO A 863 42.08 -3.80 -40.45
C PRO A 863 42.79 -3.04 -41.59
N GLU A 864 44.08 -2.75 -41.40
CA GLU A 864 44.96 -2.16 -42.41
C GLU A 864 45.25 -3.15 -43.55
N SER A 865 45.31 -4.45 -43.23
CA SER A 865 45.46 -5.51 -44.21
C SER A 865 44.90 -6.83 -43.71
N ILE A 866 44.45 -7.66 -44.66
CA ILE A 866 43.98 -9.03 -44.43
C ILE A 866 44.81 -9.96 -45.32
N GLN A 867 45.24 -11.10 -44.79
CA GLN A 867 45.88 -12.19 -45.53
C GLN A 867 45.14 -13.48 -45.23
N ALA A 868 44.58 -14.12 -46.25
CA ALA A 868 43.81 -15.35 -46.10
C ALA A 868 44.38 -16.49 -46.94
N SER A 869 44.32 -17.71 -46.39
CA SER A 869 44.61 -18.96 -47.08
C SER A 869 43.51 -19.97 -46.82
N ARG A 870 43.15 -20.78 -47.82
CA ARG A 870 42.06 -21.77 -47.71
C ARG A 870 42.44 -23.15 -48.24
N VAL A 871 41.70 -24.14 -47.75
CA VAL A 871 41.53 -25.47 -48.37
C VAL A 871 40.04 -25.64 -48.70
N CYS A 872 39.70 -26.27 -49.83
CA CYS A 872 38.33 -26.43 -50.30
C CYS A 872 37.95 -27.88 -50.52
N LEU A 873 36.66 -28.15 -50.40
CA LEU A 873 36.05 -29.37 -50.88
C LEU A 873 35.85 -29.33 -52.40
N GLU A 874 35.62 -30.51 -52.99
CA GLU A 874 35.21 -30.66 -54.39
C GLU A 874 33.89 -29.93 -54.70
N THR A 875 33.02 -29.75 -53.70
CA THR A 875 31.75 -29.00 -53.79
C THR A 875 31.97 -27.48 -53.94
N GLY A 876 33.20 -27.00 -53.81
CA GLY A 876 33.58 -25.60 -54.03
C GLY A 876 33.33 -24.67 -52.84
N VAL A 877 32.83 -25.20 -51.72
CA VAL A 877 32.81 -24.51 -50.42
C VAL A 877 34.16 -24.65 -49.73
N ASP A 878 34.49 -23.67 -48.89
CA ASP A 878 35.70 -23.70 -48.10
C ASP A 878 35.61 -24.69 -46.93
N GLU A 879 36.62 -25.55 -46.82
CA GLU A 879 36.79 -26.54 -45.75
C GLU A 879 37.49 -25.94 -44.53
N THR A 880 38.63 -25.30 -44.78
CA THR A 880 39.46 -24.66 -43.76
C THR A 880 39.88 -23.28 -44.23
N LEU A 881 39.88 -22.29 -43.35
CA LEU A 881 40.55 -21.01 -43.55
C LEU A 881 41.48 -20.68 -42.40
N ALA A 882 42.61 -20.08 -42.74
CA ALA A 882 43.47 -19.36 -41.81
C ALA A 882 43.61 -17.92 -42.29
N VAL A 883 43.38 -16.96 -41.38
CA VAL A 883 43.36 -15.54 -41.70
C VAL A 883 44.20 -14.76 -40.70
N ILE A 884 45.03 -13.83 -41.21
CA ILE A 884 45.80 -12.88 -40.42
C ILE A 884 45.30 -11.46 -40.76
N LEU A 885 45.00 -10.68 -39.73
CA LEU A 885 44.54 -9.31 -39.84
C LEU A 885 45.54 -8.38 -39.14
N LYS A 886 46.02 -7.36 -39.84
CA LYS A 886 46.88 -6.32 -39.27
C LYS A 886 46.06 -5.09 -38.94
N TYR A 887 46.26 -4.53 -37.75
CA TYR A 887 45.60 -3.34 -37.25
C TYR A 887 46.64 -2.24 -36.95
N SER A 888 46.15 -1.01 -36.79
CA SER A 888 47.00 0.12 -36.43
C SER A 888 47.69 -0.10 -35.07
N LYS A 889 48.75 0.67 -34.80
CA LYS A 889 49.54 0.58 -33.55
C LYS A 889 50.23 -0.79 -33.35
N ASN A 890 50.63 -1.44 -34.44
CA ASN A 890 51.34 -2.72 -34.43
C ASN A 890 50.55 -3.84 -33.71
N ARG A 891 49.23 -3.87 -33.90
CA ARG A 891 48.35 -4.91 -33.36
C ARG A 891 48.01 -5.92 -34.46
N MET A 892 47.77 -7.17 -34.07
CA MET A 892 47.48 -8.25 -35.01
C MET A 892 46.40 -9.19 -34.48
N ALA A 893 45.54 -9.69 -35.36
CA ALA A 893 44.68 -10.81 -35.05
C ALA A 893 44.92 -11.95 -36.01
N MET A 894 44.63 -13.17 -35.55
CA MET A 894 44.59 -14.35 -36.41
C MET A 894 43.42 -15.23 -36.02
N PHE A 895 42.84 -15.92 -36.99
CA PHE A 895 41.88 -16.96 -36.71
C PHE A 895 41.97 -18.13 -37.67
N THR A 896 41.54 -19.29 -37.18
CA THR A 896 41.36 -20.49 -37.99
C THR A 896 39.89 -20.92 -37.89
N CYS A 897 39.26 -21.21 -39.03
CA CYS A 897 37.99 -21.93 -39.02
C CYS A 897 38.06 -23.21 -39.86
N PHE A 898 37.40 -24.27 -39.42
CA PHE A 898 37.48 -25.59 -40.07
C PHE A 898 36.15 -26.36 -39.93
N ALA A 899 35.41 -26.51 -41.02
CA ALA A 899 34.12 -27.22 -41.03
C ALA A 899 34.23 -28.76 -41.17
N GLY A 900 35.43 -29.33 -41.31
CA GLY A 900 35.67 -30.77 -41.42
C GLY A 900 36.16 -31.44 -40.14
N VAL A 901 36.75 -30.69 -39.19
CA VAL A 901 37.33 -31.27 -37.97
C VAL A 901 37.02 -30.43 -36.73
N GLN A 902 37.04 -31.10 -35.57
CA GLN A 902 36.92 -30.45 -34.28
C GLN A 902 38.24 -29.72 -33.92
N LEU A 903 38.19 -28.41 -33.67
CA LEU A 903 39.30 -27.64 -33.10
C LEU A 903 39.12 -27.42 -31.59
N HIS A 904 40.09 -26.75 -30.96
CA HIS A 904 40.03 -26.35 -29.55
C HIS A 904 38.85 -25.43 -29.25
N ASN A 905 38.41 -24.63 -30.23
CA ASN A 905 37.22 -23.80 -30.14
C ASN A 905 37.29 -22.72 -29.05
N ASP A 906 38.49 -22.22 -28.78
CA ASP A 906 38.79 -21.19 -27.79
C ASP A 906 39.17 -19.85 -28.46
N ALA A 907 39.22 -18.78 -27.65
CA ALA A 907 39.77 -17.50 -28.06
C ALA A 907 40.69 -16.91 -26.99
N ILE A 908 41.71 -16.13 -27.41
CA ILE A 908 42.70 -15.53 -26.53
C ILE A 908 42.93 -14.07 -26.93
N ILE A 909 42.90 -13.18 -25.95
CA ILE A 909 43.27 -11.76 -26.08
C ILE A 909 44.53 -11.53 -25.26
N VAL A 910 45.60 -11.09 -25.91
CA VAL A 910 46.91 -10.83 -25.29
C VAL A 910 47.15 -9.33 -25.25
N GLY A 911 47.39 -8.81 -24.05
CA GLY A 911 47.78 -7.42 -23.84
C GLY A 911 49.14 -7.30 -23.15
N THR A 912 49.62 -6.06 -23.00
CA THR A 912 50.94 -5.78 -22.42
C THR A 912 51.08 -6.15 -20.95
N LYS A 913 49.97 -6.29 -20.20
CA LYS A 913 49.94 -6.61 -18.76
C LYS A 913 49.35 -7.99 -18.45
N GLY A 914 48.87 -8.75 -19.45
CA GLY A 914 48.23 -10.03 -19.20
C GLY A 914 47.46 -10.59 -20.38
N LYS A 915 46.61 -11.58 -20.12
CA LYS A 915 45.73 -12.18 -21.14
C LYS A 915 44.36 -12.55 -20.60
N ILE A 916 43.38 -12.52 -21.50
CA ILE A 916 42.03 -13.06 -21.30
C ILE A 916 41.92 -14.27 -22.21
N GLN A 917 41.47 -15.40 -21.68
CA GLN A 917 41.14 -16.60 -22.46
C GLN A 917 39.64 -16.87 -22.34
N VAL A 918 39.03 -17.20 -23.46
CA VAL A 918 37.64 -17.64 -23.60
C VAL A 918 37.68 -19.12 -23.92
N PRO A 919 37.45 -20.02 -22.93
CA PRO A 919 37.45 -21.45 -23.18
C PRO A 919 36.35 -21.88 -24.16
N SER A 920 36.47 -23.10 -24.66
CA SER A 920 35.45 -23.70 -25.52
C SER A 920 34.12 -23.85 -24.78
N PRO A 921 32.98 -23.55 -25.44
CA PRO A 921 32.83 -23.02 -26.80
C PRO A 921 32.88 -21.48 -26.90
N MET A 922 33.86 -20.91 -27.62
CA MET A 922 34.06 -19.44 -27.67
C MET A 922 32.91 -18.66 -28.31
N TRP A 923 32.10 -19.27 -29.16
CA TRP A 923 30.96 -18.63 -29.82
C TRP A 923 29.72 -18.52 -28.93
N CYS A 924 29.67 -19.25 -27.82
CA CYS A 924 28.61 -19.19 -26.81
C CYS A 924 29.19 -19.31 -25.40
N PRO A 925 30.03 -18.34 -25.00
CA PRO A 925 30.96 -18.49 -23.88
C PRO A 925 30.26 -18.40 -22.52
N THR A 926 30.48 -19.40 -21.68
CA THR A 926 29.98 -19.47 -20.30
C THR A 926 31.08 -19.37 -19.26
N SER A 927 32.33 -19.12 -19.66
CA SER A 927 33.43 -18.88 -18.73
C SER A 927 34.51 -17.99 -19.33
N LEU A 928 35.32 -17.41 -18.45
CA LEU A 928 36.52 -16.64 -18.81
C LEU A 928 37.67 -17.00 -17.88
N ILE A 929 38.88 -17.07 -18.41
CA ILE A 929 40.11 -17.18 -17.63
C ILE A 929 40.92 -15.90 -17.82
N VAL A 930 41.00 -15.09 -16.78
CA VAL A 930 41.73 -13.81 -16.78
C VAL A 930 42.94 -13.96 -15.88
N ASN A 931 44.15 -13.85 -16.43
CA ASN A 931 45.40 -14.02 -15.67
C ASN A 931 45.41 -15.27 -14.76
N LYS A 932 44.95 -16.41 -15.30
CA LYS A 932 44.81 -17.73 -14.62
C LYS A 932 43.68 -17.84 -13.59
N LYS A 933 42.84 -16.81 -13.42
CA LYS A 933 41.63 -16.89 -12.60
C LYS A 933 40.42 -17.15 -13.49
N GLU A 934 39.73 -18.26 -13.22
CA GLU A 934 38.51 -18.63 -13.93
C GLU A 934 37.26 -18.00 -13.29
N THR A 935 36.30 -17.59 -14.12
CA THR A 935 34.98 -17.12 -13.70
C THR A 935 33.93 -17.73 -14.62
N GLN A 936 32.82 -18.18 -14.04
CA GLN A 936 31.74 -18.91 -14.71
C GLN A 936 30.50 -18.03 -14.83
N TYR A 937 29.77 -18.21 -15.94
CA TYR A 937 28.58 -17.47 -16.38
C TYR A 937 27.59 -18.48 -16.96
N PRO A 938 26.93 -19.30 -16.11
CA PRO A 938 26.04 -20.36 -16.59
C PRO A 938 24.82 -19.79 -17.31
N VAL A 939 24.33 -20.52 -18.32
CA VAL A 939 23.05 -20.25 -18.97
C VAL A 939 21.92 -20.98 -18.24
N PRO A 940 20.69 -20.44 -18.25
CA PRO A 940 19.54 -21.12 -17.66
C PRO A 940 19.18 -22.44 -18.36
N GLU A 941 18.53 -23.32 -17.62
CA GLU A 941 18.02 -24.59 -18.17
C GLU A 941 16.88 -24.33 -19.17
N PRO A 942 16.91 -24.96 -20.36
CA PRO A 942 15.85 -24.81 -21.35
C PRO A 942 14.63 -25.69 -21.00
N TYR A 943 13.42 -25.22 -21.32
CA TYR A 943 12.19 -26.01 -21.11
C TYR A 943 11.95 -27.09 -22.19
N LEU A 944 12.69 -27.05 -23.30
CA LEU A 944 12.70 -28.04 -24.36
C LEU A 944 14.14 -28.32 -24.81
N PRO A 945 14.44 -29.52 -25.35
CA PRO A 945 15.76 -29.84 -25.88
C PRO A 945 16.19 -28.88 -26.99
N LEU A 946 17.43 -28.38 -26.91
CA LEU A 946 18.03 -27.47 -27.89
C LEU A 946 18.71 -28.21 -29.03
N ASN A 947 18.80 -27.58 -30.20
CA ASN A 947 19.54 -28.11 -31.36
C ASN A 947 21.02 -27.72 -31.36
N PHE A 948 21.37 -26.56 -30.78
CA PHE A 948 22.73 -26.04 -30.73
C PHE A 948 23.20 -25.80 -29.30
N ALA A 949 24.51 -25.93 -29.09
CA ALA A 949 25.14 -25.78 -27.78
C ALA A 949 24.86 -24.40 -27.18
N ASN A 950 24.49 -24.37 -25.90
CA ASN A 950 24.19 -23.15 -25.14
C ASN A 950 23.17 -22.20 -25.80
N SER A 951 22.28 -22.71 -26.67
CA SER A 951 21.27 -21.89 -27.37
C SER A 951 20.34 -21.09 -26.45
N THR A 952 20.17 -21.48 -25.17
CA THR A 952 19.48 -20.63 -24.18
C THR A 952 20.10 -19.23 -24.08
N GLY A 953 21.39 -19.08 -24.40
CA GLY A 953 22.09 -17.79 -24.43
C GLY A 953 21.53 -16.80 -25.47
N LYS A 954 20.73 -17.23 -26.44
CA LYS A 954 19.99 -16.31 -27.34
C LYS A 954 19.01 -15.40 -26.60
N ARG A 955 18.69 -15.69 -25.34
CA ARG A 955 17.94 -14.77 -24.47
C ARG A 955 18.63 -13.41 -24.32
N TYR A 956 19.96 -13.37 -24.38
CA TYR A 956 20.70 -12.13 -24.14
C TYR A 956 20.60 -11.16 -25.33
N GLU A 957 20.64 -11.67 -26.56
CA GLU A 957 20.38 -10.84 -27.76
C GLU A 957 18.91 -10.42 -27.84
N ALA A 958 17.98 -11.28 -27.39
CA ALA A 958 16.56 -10.91 -27.35
C ALA A 958 16.29 -9.78 -26.34
N GLU A 959 16.92 -9.84 -25.16
CA GLU A 959 16.83 -8.76 -24.16
C GLU A 959 17.43 -7.46 -24.72
N GLU A 960 18.58 -7.50 -25.39
CA GLU A 960 19.15 -6.31 -26.05
C GLU A 960 18.16 -5.67 -27.03
N VAL A 961 17.50 -6.48 -27.87
CA VAL A 961 16.49 -5.97 -28.81
C VAL A 961 15.38 -5.24 -28.06
N ARG A 962 14.83 -5.84 -27.01
CA ARG A 962 13.80 -5.20 -26.17
C ARG A 962 14.31 -3.87 -25.61
N GLN A 963 15.51 -3.87 -25.03
CA GLN A 963 16.11 -2.65 -24.46
C GLN A 963 16.31 -1.55 -25.50
N CYS A 964 16.69 -1.90 -26.73
CA CYS A 964 16.81 -0.95 -27.83
C CYS A 964 15.44 -0.38 -28.24
N LEU A 965 14.44 -1.25 -28.39
CA LEU A 965 13.08 -0.84 -28.77
C LEU A 965 12.44 0.09 -27.72
N LEU A 966 12.61 -0.21 -26.43
CA LEU A 966 12.10 0.63 -25.34
C LEU A 966 12.75 2.02 -25.32
N LYS A 967 14.01 2.12 -25.75
CA LYS A 967 14.77 3.38 -25.89
C LYS A 967 14.53 4.08 -27.22
N GLY A 968 13.70 3.51 -28.11
CA GLY A 968 13.46 4.05 -29.45
C GLY A 968 14.69 4.00 -30.39
N LEU A 969 15.70 3.18 -30.07
CA LEU A 969 16.89 3.02 -30.90
C LEU A 969 16.57 2.26 -32.19
N LYS A 970 17.33 2.54 -33.26
CA LYS A 970 17.19 1.89 -34.58
C LYS A 970 18.26 0.84 -34.88
N GLU A 971 19.24 0.73 -34.00
CA GLU A 971 20.31 -0.27 -34.03
C GLU A 971 20.79 -0.53 -32.59
N SER A 972 21.50 -1.64 -32.37
CA SER A 972 22.12 -1.92 -31.08
C SER A 972 23.45 -1.19 -30.94
N PRO A 973 23.75 -0.55 -29.80
CA PRO A 973 25.08 0.00 -29.53
C PRO A 973 26.16 -1.09 -29.36
N VAL A 974 25.77 -2.34 -29.07
CA VAL A 974 26.68 -3.48 -28.92
C VAL A 974 26.92 -4.20 -30.26
N MET A 975 25.92 -4.21 -31.15
CA MET A 975 26.05 -4.68 -32.53
C MET A 975 25.58 -3.60 -33.52
N PRO A 976 26.38 -2.53 -33.74
CA PRO A 976 26.02 -1.47 -34.67
C PRO A 976 25.90 -1.93 -36.12
N HIS A 977 25.15 -1.20 -36.94
CA HIS A 977 25.08 -1.39 -38.40
C HIS A 977 26.44 -1.26 -39.05
N ALA A 978 27.29 -0.36 -38.53
CA ALA A 978 28.67 -0.19 -38.98
C ALA A 978 29.51 -1.45 -38.78
N ASP A 979 29.34 -2.16 -37.65
CA ASP A 979 30.04 -3.42 -37.39
C ASP A 979 29.52 -4.53 -38.31
N SER A 980 28.20 -4.62 -38.51
CA SER A 980 27.60 -5.61 -39.42
C SER A 980 28.13 -5.43 -40.85
N LEU A 981 28.24 -4.17 -41.29
CA LEU A 981 28.83 -3.82 -42.58
C LEU A 981 30.32 -4.19 -42.66
N LEU A 982 31.09 -3.87 -41.61
CA LEU A 982 32.51 -4.19 -41.55
C LEU A 982 32.76 -5.71 -41.58
N LEU A 983 31.93 -6.50 -40.91
CA LEU A 983 32.02 -7.97 -40.94
C LEU A 983 31.83 -8.48 -42.37
N ALA A 984 30.80 -8.03 -43.08
CA ALA A 984 30.57 -8.41 -44.47
C ALA A 984 31.72 -7.96 -45.40
N GLU A 985 32.28 -6.76 -45.19
CA GLU A 985 33.44 -6.28 -45.97
C GLU A 985 34.68 -7.16 -45.74
N MET A 986 34.92 -7.60 -44.51
CA MET A 986 36.03 -8.50 -44.20
C MET A 986 35.81 -9.89 -44.79
N GLU A 987 34.60 -10.43 -44.71
CA GLU A 987 34.25 -11.71 -45.35
C GLU A 987 34.43 -11.64 -46.86
N ASP A 988 33.94 -10.59 -47.53
CA ASP A 988 34.12 -10.39 -48.96
C ASP A 988 35.59 -10.29 -49.36
N GLU A 989 36.41 -9.55 -48.60
CA GLU A 989 37.84 -9.44 -48.89
C GLU A 989 38.55 -10.79 -48.72
N ILE A 990 38.23 -11.55 -47.67
CA ILE A 990 38.76 -12.92 -47.47
C ILE A 990 38.36 -13.79 -48.66
N ARG A 991 37.08 -13.82 -49.01
CA ARG A 991 36.54 -14.61 -50.14
C ARG A 991 37.17 -14.23 -51.46
N ARG A 992 37.41 -12.94 -51.70
CA ARG A 992 38.09 -12.41 -52.90
C ARG A 992 39.53 -12.92 -53.01
N GLN A 993 40.27 -12.96 -51.90
CA GLN A 993 41.65 -13.46 -51.90
C GLN A 993 41.72 -14.96 -52.20
N VAL A 994 40.77 -15.72 -51.65
CA VAL A 994 40.85 -17.18 -51.70
C VAL A 994 40.04 -17.80 -52.86
N GLY A 995 39.11 -17.07 -53.46
CA GLY A 995 38.28 -17.51 -54.60
C GLY A 995 36.93 -18.13 -54.19
N GLY A 996 36.28 -17.63 -53.13
CA GLY A 996 34.98 -18.07 -52.65
C GLY A 996 33.81 -17.26 -53.23
N VAL A 997 33.36 -17.59 -54.44
CA VAL A 997 32.31 -16.85 -55.17
C VAL A 997 30.96 -17.56 -55.05
N TYR A 998 29.91 -16.90 -54.54
CA TYR A 998 28.54 -17.42 -54.52
C TYR A 998 27.68 -16.80 -55.63
N SER A 999 26.50 -17.39 -55.90
CA SER A 999 25.59 -16.89 -56.95
C SER A 999 25.16 -15.43 -56.76
N GLN A 1000 25.11 -14.99 -55.51
CA GLN A 1000 24.75 -13.64 -55.05
C GLN A 1000 25.83 -12.60 -55.38
N ASP A 1001 27.07 -13.01 -55.63
CA ASP A 1001 28.14 -12.09 -56.04
C ASP A 1001 28.02 -11.70 -57.53
N CYS A 1002 27.23 -12.44 -58.30
CA CYS A 1002 26.99 -12.21 -59.74
C CYS A 1002 25.66 -11.47 -60.03
N GLN A 1003 24.83 -11.24 -59.02
CA GLN A 1003 23.58 -10.48 -59.07
C GLN A 1003 23.84 -9.04 -58.62
#